data_AF-A0A1L9TLJ0-F1
#
_entry.id   AF-A0A1L9TLJ0-F1
#
_cell.length_a   1.000
_cell.length_b   1.000
_cell.length_c   1.000
_cell.angle_alpha   90.00
_cell.angle_beta   90.00
_cell.angle_gamma   90.00
#
_symmetry.space_group_name_H-M   'P 1'
#
loop_
_entity.id
_entity.type
_entity.pdbx_description
1 polymer ?
#
loop_
_entity_poly.entity_id
_entity_poly.type
_entity_poly.pdbx_seq_one_letter_code
_entity_poly.pdbx_strand_id
1 'polypeptide(L)'
;MSETSPAPPLSQGAGYGVVIGLGVAFAIGMVLTTRALKKVFGEDSHTTETFMVANRKVGTGLTASAVISSWTFTSALLGAPYLTYWHGVALPIWWANGQSVMICCFAFLAIQAKLKAPNAHTLLELIRVRYGAAVHILWIAMALINNIFNFTSMLVGASTAVSALTGINVYACTYLLPLGVVVYTYWGGLRATFLTDYIHTFIIMIVLVWFSLKVIAAAEIGSITALYDLVRSLPQEGTVAGNHAGSYLSMTSNESLFFGVIHIVTNFGIVFMDTGFWQKGFSADIAAAVPGYIIGGNAYFAIPFTFGTVVGLGALALEQTPIWPTYPRRMTQAEVSGVLVLPYTASAVAGKGGAAAILLILFMACTSVASAQLIAVSSIVSFDIYGGYFNKKPTDRELIRWSHVGVVGSALFVSTFATVLHKGGVDLNWLIYMIGIVICPGTFPTCFALLWRKQSRIAAFVSPIAGMAAGFAVWFGTAYKLYGGISITTTGKTLPCMYACLTSMFVPLPVAVSLSYLRPAAFNWDEFLKIERISDKDAAETRFDRNAYFSPERVKYMRRMSRIAAIWAIATFLGQIVLWPLPMYGAKTVMSKGLFVAWVVVGLIWLFITLLVANFYPLVDGGLQQICQVIAAVRKTRHTAGDESAEVIEVDAKDVASIGHGVATDTLPSAETQLQVADYPVFDREGKELPFSDVYNGRNATDRTLIVFVRHFFCSSCQEYLERLSATITPNLLSQSPTSTSVAVIGCGDYRLIDFYAEQTRCPFPMYSDPTRKLYDALGMINTWDVGQQPEYISKSVPRLAIEGMWQALKQLPKGLTFKNGPPQQAGGEFLFEPTGEVDKRVTWCHRMQNSWGHTEIPSISRVLIGRDAAQTARVVGGEAG
;
A
#
# COMPACT_ATOMS: atom_id res chain seq x y z
N MET A 1 -17.64 -14.14 -33.50
CA MET A 1 -16.54 -13.66 -34.39
C MET A 1 -17.06 -13.76 -35.81
N SER A 2 -16.91 -12.71 -36.62
CA SER A 2 -17.18 -12.82 -38.06
C SER A 2 -16.21 -13.83 -38.68
N GLU A 3 -16.54 -14.38 -39.84
CA GLU A 3 -15.68 -15.30 -40.63
C GLU A 3 -14.31 -14.69 -41.04
N THR A 4 -14.00 -13.45 -40.63
CA THR A 4 -12.85 -12.64 -41.08
C THR A 4 -11.81 -12.34 -39.99
N SER A 5 -12.04 -12.73 -38.72
CA SER A 5 -11.06 -12.54 -37.65
C SER A 5 -10.05 -13.70 -37.59
N PRO A 6 -8.77 -13.44 -37.28
CA PRO A 6 -7.76 -14.48 -37.12
C PRO A 6 -8.18 -15.52 -36.10
N ALA A 7 -7.80 -16.77 -36.34
CA ALA A 7 -8.00 -17.84 -35.37
C ALA A 7 -7.33 -17.47 -34.03
N PRO A 8 -7.95 -17.79 -32.88
CA PRO A 8 -7.36 -17.50 -31.58
C PRO A 8 -5.94 -18.08 -31.46
N PRO A 9 -4.96 -17.31 -30.96
CA PRO A 9 -3.56 -17.76 -30.87
C PRO A 9 -3.35 -18.89 -29.85
N LEU A 10 -4.24 -19.02 -28.86
CA LEU A 10 -4.22 -20.04 -27.83
C LEU A 10 -5.44 -20.96 -27.95
N SER A 11 -5.32 -22.18 -27.45
CA SER A 11 -6.44 -23.12 -27.39
C SER A 11 -7.44 -22.73 -26.30
N GLN A 12 -8.68 -23.20 -26.44
CA GLN A 12 -9.68 -23.07 -25.36
C GLN A 12 -9.21 -23.71 -24.06
N GLY A 13 -8.43 -24.81 -24.13
CA GLY A 13 -7.83 -25.45 -22.96
C GLY A 13 -6.89 -24.52 -22.20
N ALA A 14 -6.07 -23.72 -22.89
CA ALA A 14 -5.23 -22.71 -22.25
C ALA A 14 -6.07 -21.62 -21.56
N GLY A 15 -7.16 -21.18 -22.19
CA GLY A 15 -8.05 -20.20 -21.58
C GLY A 15 -8.75 -20.73 -20.32
N TYR A 16 -9.29 -21.96 -20.33
CA TYR A 16 -9.96 -22.54 -19.16
C TYR A 16 -8.92 -22.87 -18.08
N GLY A 17 -7.72 -23.29 -18.48
CA GLY A 17 -6.60 -23.49 -17.58
C GLY A 17 -6.21 -22.21 -16.82
N VAL A 18 -6.19 -21.05 -17.48
CA VAL A 18 -5.95 -19.78 -16.79
C VAL A 18 -7.18 -19.34 -15.97
N VAL A 19 -8.36 -19.26 -16.58
CA VAL A 19 -9.54 -18.70 -15.90
C VAL A 19 -9.98 -19.55 -14.70
N ILE A 20 -10.01 -20.88 -14.85
CA ILE A 20 -10.45 -21.80 -13.79
C ILE A 20 -9.24 -22.33 -13.03
N GLY A 21 -8.27 -22.92 -13.72
CA GLY A 21 -7.14 -23.59 -13.08
C GLY A 21 -6.30 -22.64 -12.22
N LEU A 22 -5.88 -21.50 -12.78
CA LEU A 22 -5.12 -20.51 -12.02
C LEU A 22 -5.98 -19.86 -10.93
N GLY A 23 -7.27 -19.61 -11.19
CA GLY A 23 -8.21 -19.12 -10.18
C GLY A 23 -8.34 -20.05 -8.97
N VAL A 24 -8.46 -21.36 -9.20
CA VAL A 24 -8.50 -22.37 -8.14
C VAL A 24 -7.15 -22.45 -7.41
N ALA A 25 -6.03 -22.44 -8.13
CA ALA A 25 -4.70 -22.46 -7.53
C ALA A 25 -4.47 -21.24 -6.62
N PHE A 26 -4.83 -20.05 -7.09
CA PHE A 26 -4.80 -18.83 -6.29
C PHE A 26 -5.70 -18.94 -5.06
N ALA A 27 -6.92 -19.46 -5.24
CA ALA A 27 -7.85 -19.61 -4.13
C ALA A 27 -7.32 -20.53 -3.03
N ILE A 28 -6.77 -21.69 -3.42
CA ILE A 28 -6.11 -22.62 -2.49
C ILE A 28 -4.93 -21.94 -1.81
N GLY A 29 -4.06 -21.29 -2.57
CA GLY A 29 -2.89 -20.58 -2.05
C GLY A 29 -3.27 -19.57 -0.97
N MET A 30 -4.30 -18.77 -1.23
CA MET A 30 -4.78 -17.76 -0.29
C MET A 30 -5.44 -18.36 0.95
N VAL A 31 -6.23 -19.42 0.82
CA VAL A 31 -6.79 -20.13 1.98
C VAL A 31 -5.67 -20.68 2.88
N LEU A 32 -4.62 -21.23 2.28
CA LEU A 32 -3.44 -21.70 3.02
C LEU A 32 -2.70 -20.54 3.70
N THR A 33 -2.53 -19.41 3.01
CA THR A 33 -1.90 -18.23 3.59
C THR A 33 -2.72 -17.65 4.75
N THR A 34 -4.04 -17.52 4.61
CA THR A 34 -4.91 -17.06 5.71
C THR A 34 -4.81 -17.98 6.92
N ARG A 35 -4.78 -19.30 6.72
CA ARG A 35 -4.56 -20.27 7.82
C ARG A 35 -3.18 -20.10 8.48
N ALA A 36 -2.14 -19.86 7.69
CA ALA A 36 -0.80 -19.60 8.22
C ALA A 36 -0.75 -18.29 9.02
N LEU A 37 -1.35 -17.21 8.51
CA LEU A 37 -1.43 -15.93 9.22
C LEU A 37 -2.19 -16.04 10.55
N LYS A 38 -3.32 -16.76 10.57
CA LYS A 38 -4.06 -17.06 11.80
C LYS A 38 -3.18 -17.78 12.82
N LYS A 39 -2.46 -18.82 12.38
CA LYS A 39 -1.61 -19.63 13.26
C LYS A 39 -0.41 -18.86 13.82
N VAL A 40 0.20 -18.00 13.02
CA VAL A 40 1.49 -17.34 13.35
C VAL A 40 1.29 -15.99 14.04
N PHE A 41 0.29 -15.23 13.62
CA PHE A 41 0.06 -13.86 14.08
C PHE A 41 -1.21 -13.70 14.91
N GLY A 42 -1.96 -14.79 15.18
CA GLY A 42 -3.25 -14.72 15.86
C GLY A 42 -4.33 -13.98 15.05
N GLU A 43 -4.11 -13.80 13.75
CA GLU A 43 -4.98 -13.03 12.87
C GLU A 43 -6.22 -13.83 12.49
N ASP A 44 -7.27 -13.68 13.29
CA ASP A 44 -8.51 -14.42 13.08
C ASP A 44 -9.43 -13.68 12.10
N SER A 45 -9.57 -14.22 10.89
CA SER A 45 -10.51 -13.70 9.88
C SER A 45 -11.98 -13.91 10.25
N HIS A 46 -12.27 -14.57 11.37
CA HIS A 46 -13.61 -14.61 11.96
C HIS A 46 -13.98 -13.37 12.78
N THR A 47 -13.06 -12.44 13.01
CA THR A 47 -13.41 -11.13 13.60
C THR A 47 -13.63 -10.08 12.53
N THR A 48 -14.62 -9.22 12.75
CA THR A 48 -15.00 -8.18 11.79
C THR A 48 -13.88 -7.17 11.51
N GLU A 49 -13.11 -6.76 12.53
CA GLU A 49 -11.97 -5.85 12.37
C GLU A 49 -10.86 -6.44 11.48
N THR A 50 -10.54 -7.72 11.62
CA THR A 50 -9.54 -8.38 10.78
C THR A 50 -10.07 -8.53 9.35
N PHE A 51 -11.32 -8.98 9.22
CA PHE A 51 -11.93 -9.27 7.93
C PHE A 51 -12.18 -8.02 7.08
N MET A 52 -12.58 -6.90 7.70
CA MET A 52 -13.06 -5.72 6.96
C MET A 52 -12.04 -4.58 6.84
N VAL A 53 -11.10 -4.49 7.78
CA VAL A 53 -10.12 -3.37 7.84
C VAL A 53 -8.69 -3.83 8.17
N ALA A 54 -8.43 -5.13 8.11
CA ALA A 54 -7.11 -5.72 8.33
C ALA A 54 -6.43 -5.26 9.64
N ASN A 55 -7.21 -5.02 10.69
CA ASN A 55 -6.76 -4.45 11.96
C ASN A 55 -6.03 -3.10 11.87
N ARG A 56 -6.11 -2.41 10.72
CA ARG A 56 -5.56 -1.06 10.50
C ARG A 56 -4.04 -0.97 10.65
N LYS A 57 -3.34 -2.07 10.37
CA LYS A 57 -1.88 -2.24 10.55
C LYS A 57 -1.12 -2.38 9.23
N VAL A 58 -1.71 -2.02 8.10
CA VAL A 58 -1.04 -2.18 6.80
C VAL A 58 0.04 -1.10 6.63
N GLY A 59 1.28 -1.54 6.38
CA GLY A 59 2.45 -0.68 6.18
C GLY A 59 2.45 0.10 4.87
N THR A 60 3.46 0.97 4.68
CA THR A 60 3.53 1.92 3.56
C THR A 60 3.73 1.20 2.22
N GLY A 61 4.69 0.28 2.15
CA GLY A 61 5.02 -0.45 0.94
C GLY A 61 3.83 -1.27 0.45
N LEU A 62 3.23 -2.06 1.34
CA LEU A 62 2.05 -2.87 0.99
C LEU A 62 0.84 -2.00 0.64
N THR A 63 0.65 -0.85 1.30
CA THR A 63 -0.38 0.13 0.91
C THR A 63 -0.13 0.68 -0.49
N ALA A 64 1.11 1.07 -0.82
CA ALA A 64 1.46 1.60 -2.15
C ALA A 64 1.23 0.56 -3.25
N SER A 65 1.67 -0.69 -3.03
CA SER A 65 1.46 -1.79 -3.97
C SER A 65 -0.02 -2.12 -4.15
N ALA A 66 -0.79 -2.19 -3.06
CA ALA A 66 -2.23 -2.43 -3.13
C ALA A 66 -2.99 -1.28 -3.80
N VAL A 67 -2.56 -0.03 -3.62
CA VAL A 67 -3.06 1.12 -4.38
C VAL A 67 -2.80 0.88 -5.87
N ILE A 68 -1.55 0.67 -6.29
CA ILE A 68 -1.22 0.40 -7.72
C ILE A 68 -2.09 -0.73 -8.28
N SER A 69 -2.23 -1.84 -7.53
CA SER A 69 -3.08 -2.98 -7.89
C SER A 69 -4.52 -2.58 -8.14
N SER A 70 -5.12 -1.84 -7.21
CA SER A 70 -6.50 -1.37 -7.26
C SER A 70 -6.78 -0.47 -8.47
N TRP A 71 -5.75 0.12 -9.05
CA TRP A 71 -5.83 1.01 -10.20
C TRP A 71 -5.46 0.31 -11.51
N THR A 72 -4.84 -0.87 -11.44
CA THR A 72 -4.41 -1.64 -12.62
C THR A 72 -5.59 -2.40 -13.21
N PHE A 73 -6.61 -1.63 -13.58
CA PHE A 73 -7.82 -2.06 -14.24
C PHE A 73 -7.50 -2.73 -15.57
N THR A 74 -8.24 -3.80 -15.87
CA THR A 74 -8.19 -4.41 -17.20
C THR A 74 -8.49 -3.38 -18.28
N SER A 75 -9.40 -2.43 -18.03
CA SER A 75 -9.67 -1.30 -18.94
C SER A 75 -8.47 -0.39 -19.14
N ALA A 76 -7.57 -0.20 -18.16
CA ALA A 76 -6.37 0.61 -18.33
C ALA A 76 -5.34 -0.09 -19.19
N LEU A 77 -5.10 -1.38 -18.92
CA LEU A 77 -4.15 -2.20 -19.70
C LEU A 77 -4.60 -2.39 -21.15
N LEU A 78 -5.90 -2.53 -21.37
CA LEU A 78 -6.50 -2.73 -22.68
C LEU A 78 -6.79 -1.40 -23.40
N GLY A 79 -7.40 -0.47 -22.68
CA GLY A 79 -7.93 0.78 -23.21
C GLY A 79 -6.85 1.81 -23.55
N ALA A 80 -5.77 1.90 -22.77
CA ALA A 80 -4.70 2.86 -23.08
C ALA A 80 -4.01 2.55 -24.42
N PRO A 81 -3.54 1.31 -24.72
CA PRO A 81 -3.04 0.98 -26.04
C PRO A 81 -4.08 1.10 -27.15
N TYR A 82 -5.32 0.66 -26.90
CA TYR A 82 -6.44 0.73 -27.85
C TYR A 82 -6.75 2.16 -28.30
N LEU A 83 -6.92 3.09 -27.36
CA LEU A 83 -7.24 4.47 -27.70
C LEU A 83 -5.99 5.22 -28.23
N THR A 84 -4.77 4.77 -27.89
CA THR A 84 -3.53 5.30 -28.48
C THR A 84 -3.40 4.91 -29.94
N TYR A 85 -3.81 3.68 -30.31
CA TYR A 85 -3.91 3.26 -31.70
C TYR A 85 -4.86 4.15 -32.50
N TRP A 86 -5.96 4.62 -31.89
CA TRP A 86 -6.90 5.54 -32.55
C TRP A 86 -6.42 6.99 -32.61
N HIS A 87 -5.91 7.52 -31.50
CA HIS A 87 -5.75 8.97 -31.31
C HIS A 87 -4.31 9.44 -31.17
N GLY A 88 -3.36 8.51 -31.05
CA GLY A 88 -1.92 8.80 -30.98
C GLY A 88 -1.39 9.09 -29.58
N VAL A 89 -0.17 9.63 -29.55
CA VAL A 89 0.72 9.73 -28.38
C VAL A 89 0.19 10.63 -27.24
N ALA A 90 -0.77 11.51 -27.52
CA ALA A 90 -1.39 12.35 -26.49
C ALA A 90 -2.22 11.53 -25.50
N LEU A 91 -2.77 10.39 -25.91
CA LEU A 91 -3.78 9.71 -25.12
C LEU A 91 -3.26 9.02 -23.85
N PRO A 92 -2.13 8.28 -23.87
CA PRO A 92 -1.55 7.65 -22.68
C PRO A 92 -1.33 8.61 -21.51
N ILE A 93 -0.91 9.86 -21.78
CA ILE A 93 -0.69 10.84 -20.72
C ILE A 93 -2.01 11.31 -20.10
N TRP A 94 -3.05 11.57 -20.91
CA TRP A 94 -4.38 11.93 -20.40
C TRP A 94 -4.98 10.82 -19.55
N TRP A 95 -4.73 9.56 -19.93
CA TRP A 95 -5.11 8.40 -19.15
C TRP A 95 -4.39 8.39 -17.78
N ALA A 96 -3.06 8.45 -17.80
CA ALA A 96 -2.21 8.39 -16.61
C ALA A 96 -2.51 9.52 -15.62
N ASN A 97 -2.65 10.74 -16.13
CA ASN A 97 -3.00 11.94 -15.36
C ASN A 97 -4.32 11.77 -14.61
N GLY A 98 -5.35 11.22 -15.29
CA GLY A 98 -6.69 11.08 -14.73
C GLY A 98 -6.74 10.24 -13.46
N GLN A 99 -5.88 9.23 -13.36
CA GLN A 99 -5.84 8.32 -12.21
C GLN A 99 -4.83 8.80 -11.16
N SER A 100 -3.60 9.15 -11.56
CA SER A 100 -2.54 9.53 -10.60
C SER A 100 -2.94 10.72 -9.71
N VAL A 101 -3.56 11.76 -10.28
CA VAL A 101 -4.03 12.94 -9.55
C VAL A 101 -5.10 12.56 -8.53
N MET A 102 -6.09 11.78 -8.94
CA MET A 102 -7.17 11.35 -8.07
C MET A 102 -6.64 10.49 -6.90
N ILE A 103 -5.65 9.62 -7.13
CA ILE A 103 -5.03 8.78 -6.08
C ILE A 103 -4.39 9.67 -5.02
N CYS A 104 -3.64 10.67 -5.45
CA CYS A 104 -3.01 11.63 -4.55
C CYS A 104 -4.05 12.49 -3.82
N CYS A 105 -5.13 12.90 -4.49
CA CYS A 105 -6.25 13.61 -3.86
C CYS A 105 -6.92 12.77 -2.77
N PHE A 106 -7.11 11.47 -2.99
CA PHE A 106 -7.76 10.60 -2.01
C PHE A 106 -6.94 10.44 -0.73
N ALA A 107 -5.60 10.53 -0.80
CA ALA A 107 -4.74 10.53 0.39
C ALA A 107 -5.18 11.59 1.42
N PHE A 108 -5.66 12.75 0.96
CA PHE A 108 -6.18 13.82 1.82
C PHE A 108 -7.50 13.41 2.49
N LEU A 109 -8.42 12.79 1.76
CA LEU A 109 -9.68 12.32 2.34
C LEU A 109 -9.46 11.18 3.34
N ALA A 110 -8.55 10.24 3.02
CA ALA A 110 -8.21 9.13 3.90
C ALA A 110 -7.66 9.61 5.26
N ILE A 111 -6.70 10.55 5.27
CA ILE A 111 -6.17 11.09 6.52
C ILE A 111 -7.18 11.95 7.28
N GLN A 112 -8.05 12.67 6.57
CA GLN A 112 -9.15 13.43 7.20
C GLN A 112 -10.20 12.51 7.83
N ALA A 113 -10.49 11.37 7.21
CA ALA A 113 -11.36 10.35 7.79
C ALA A 113 -10.71 9.73 9.04
N LYS A 114 -9.42 9.40 9.01
CA LYS A 114 -8.70 8.92 10.21
C LYS A 114 -8.65 9.92 11.36
N LEU A 115 -8.64 11.20 11.05
CA LEU A 115 -8.68 12.29 12.03
C LEU A 115 -10.05 12.48 12.69
N LYS A 116 -11.14 12.04 12.05
CA LYS A 116 -12.52 12.37 12.45
C LYS A 116 -13.36 11.14 12.80
N ALA A 117 -13.24 10.08 12.01
CA ALA A 117 -13.98 8.83 12.10
C ALA A 117 -13.02 7.62 12.13
N PRO A 118 -12.15 7.50 13.15
CA PRO A 118 -11.10 6.46 13.20
C PRO A 118 -11.63 5.03 13.32
N ASN A 119 -12.89 4.87 13.73
CA ASN A 119 -13.54 3.57 13.92
C ASN A 119 -14.39 3.11 12.74
N ALA A 120 -14.56 3.95 11.71
CA ALA A 120 -15.40 3.60 10.57
C ALA A 120 -14.80 2.50 9.70
N HIS A 121 -15.68 1.71 9.08
CA HIS A 121 -15.36 0.65 8.14
C HIS A 121 -15.72 1.07 6.72
N THR A 122 -16.86 1.75 6.55
CA THR A 122 -17.32 2.25 5.25
C THR A 122 -17.52 3.77 5.26
N LEU A 123 -17.49 4.40 4.08
CA LEU A 123 -17.90 5.79 3.92
C LEU A 123 -19.35 6.01 4.37
N LEU A 124 -20.20 5.02 4.13
CA LEU A 124 -21.64 5.11 4.27
C LEU A 124 -22.06 5.23 5.75
N GLU A 125 -21.28 4.67 6.68
CA GLU A 125 -21.46 4.89 8.12
C GLU A 125 -21.31 6.37 8.50
N LEU A 126 -20.35 7.08 7.90
CA LEU A 126 -20.18 8.51 8.13
C LEU A 126 -21.40 9.28 7.60
N ILE A 127 -21.89 8.92 6.42
CA ILE A 127 -23.09 9.53 5.83
C ILE A 127 -24.31 9.30 6.71
N ARG A 128 -24.46 8.10 7.26
CA ARG A 128 -25.55 7.75 8.18
C ARG A 128 -25.52 8.56 9.46
N VAL A 129 -24.38 8.60 10.15
CA VAL A 129 -24.23 9.35 11.41
C VAL A 129 -24.48 10.83 11.16
N ARG A 130 -23.99 11.37 10.04
CA ARG A 130 -24.09 12.79 9.76
C ARG A 130 -25.47 13.25 9.29
N TYR A 131 -26.16 12.46 8.48
CA TYR A 131 -27.36 12.90 7.77
C TYR A 131 -28.60 12.03 8.01
N GLY A 132 -28.45 10.89 8.68
CA GLY A 132 -29.53 9.96 8.95
C GLY A 132 -29.95 9.10 7.75
N ALA A 133 -31.00 8.30 7.96
CA ALA A 133 -31.37 7.18 7.10
C ALA A 133 -31.64 7.57 5.63
N ALA A 134 -32.38 8.66 5.38
CA ALA A 134 -32.77 9.01 4.00
C ALA A 134 -31.56 9.29 3.09
N VAL A 135 -30.56 10.01 3.60
CA VAL A 135 -29.33 10.30 2.84
C VAL A 135 -28.45 9.07 2.76
N HIS A 136 -28.41 8.26 3.82
CA HIS A 136 -27.68 6.99 3.82
C HIS A 136 -28.20 6.01 2.76
N ILE A 137 -29.51 5.82 2.63
CA ILE A 137 -30.12 4.96 1.60
C ILE A 137 -29.78 5.46 0.19
N LEU A 138 -29.84 6.77 -0.04
CA LEU A 138 -29.44 7.38 -1.31
C LEU A 138 -27.95 7.09 -1.61
N TRP A 139 -27.08 7.25 -0.62
CA TRP A 139 -25.65 6.97 -0.77
C TRP A 139 -25.34 5.49 -0.97
N ILE A 140 -26.08 4.58 -0.30
CA ILE A 140 -26.01 3.14 -0.55
C ILE A 140 -26.30 2.87 -2.03
N ALA A 141 -27.38 3.42 -2.58
CA ALA A 141 -27.73 3.23 -3.99
C ALA A 141 -26.63 3.76 -4.92
N MET A 142 -26.09 4.95 -4.65
CA MET A 142 -25.03 5.55 -5.47
C MET A 142 -23.71 4.77 -5.40
N ALA A 143 -23.30 4.33 -4.21
CA ALA A 143 -22.11 3.50 -4.03
C ALA A 143 -22.26 2.16 -4.74
N LEU A 144 -23.41 1.48 -4.59
CA LEU A 144 -23.69 0.22 -5.29
C LEU A 144 -23.68 0.40 -6.81
N ILE A 145 -24.30 1.45 -7.35
CA ILE A 145 -24.23 1.79 -8.79
C ILE A 145 -22.77 1.90 -9.22
N ASN A 146 -21.97 2.67 -8.48
CA ASN A 146 -20.56 2.86 -8.78
C ASN A 146 -19.77 1.54 -8.77
N ASN A 147 -19.89 0.74 -7.71
CA ASN A 147 -19.22 -0.55 -7.59
C ASN A 147 -19.65 -1.54 -8.70
N ILE A 148 -20.95 -1.62 -9.00
CA ILE A 148 -21.51 -2.51 -10.04
C ILE A 148 -20.97 -2.12 -11.42
N PHE A 149 -21.06 -0.84 -11.80
CA PHE A 149 -20.61 -0.42 -13.14
C PHE A 149 -19.10 -0.53 -13.28
N ASN A 150 -18.33 -0.19 -12.24
CA ASN A 150 -16.88 -0.35 -12.26
C ASN A 150 -16.49 -1.82 -12.48
N PHE A 151 -17.06 -2.73 -11.67
CA PHE A 151 -16.79 -4.16 -11.80
C PHE A 151 -17.25 -4.72 -13.16
N THR A 152 -18.43 -4.32 -13.62
CA THR A 152 -18.98 -4.74 -14.92
C THR A 152 -18.10 -4.34 -16.08
N SER A 153 -17.61 -3.09 -16.09
CA SER A 153 -16.74 -2.59 -17.16
C SER A 153 -15.43 -3.38 -17.27
N MET A 154 -14.86 -3.80 -16.14
CA MET A 154 -13.68 -4.68 -16.15
C MET A 154 -14.00 -6.05 -16.70
N LEU A 155 -15.11 -6.63 -16.28
CA LEU A 155 -15.50 -7.99 -16.65
C LEU A 155 -15.80 -8.10 -18.14
N VAL A 156 -16.47 -7.10 -18.73
CA VAL A 156 -16.72 -7.02 -20.17
C VAL A 156 -15.40 -6.93 -20.95
N GLY A 157 -14.47 -6.06 -20.53
CA GLY A 157 -13.17 -5.91 -21.18
C GLY A 157 -12.32 -7.19 -21.10
N ALA A 158 -12.22 -7.78 -19.90
CA ALA A 158 -11.45 -9.00 -19.66
C ALA A 158 -12.02 -10.20 -20.42
N SER A 159 -13.33 -10.44 -20.33
CA SER A 159 -13.97 -11.59 -20.99
C SER A 159 -13.86 -11.52 -22.51
N THR A 160 -14.01 -10.33 -23.10
CA THR A 160 -13.85 -10.13 -24.56
C THR A 160 -12.43 -10.43 -25.00
N ALA A 161 -11.42 -9.91 -24.28
CA ALA A 161 -10.02 -10.14 -24.62
C ALA A 161 -9.59 -11.60 -24.41
N VAL A 162 -10.04 -12.25 -23.33
CA VAL A 162 -9.79 -13.69 -23.07
C VAL A 162 -10.44 -14.54 -24.18
N SER A 163 -11.67 -14.23 -24.56
CA SER A 163 -12.38 -14.91 -25.63
C SER A 163 -11.62 -14.79 -26.96
N ALA A 164 -11.11 -13.61 -27.28
CA ALA A 164 -10.34 -13.42 -28.52
C ALA A 164 -8.97 -14.13 -28.51
N LEU A 165 -8.30 -14.21 -27.35
CA LEU A 165 -7.01 -14.89 -27.23
C LEU A 165 -7.12 -16.43 -27.28
N THR A 166 -8.25 -16.99 -26.86
CA THR A 166 -8.37 -18.44 -26.56
C THR A 166 -9.52 -19.14 -27.26
N GLY A 167 -10.48 -18.39 -27.80
CA GLY A 167 -11.71 -18.92 -28.39
C GLY A 167 -12.76 -19.36 -27.37
N ILE A 168 -12.60 -19.09 -26.07
CA ILE A 168 -13.61 -19.39 -25.05
C ILE A 168 -14.84 -18.53 -25.26
N ASN A 169 -16.02 -19.08 -24.95
CA ASN A 169 -17.26 -18.32 -24.99
C ASN A 169 -17.21 -17.12 -24.03
N VAL A 170 -17.45 -15.92 -24.56
CA VAL A 170 -17.39 -14.67 -23.78
C VAL A 170 -18.34 -14.70 -22.57
N TYR A 171 -19.54 -15.27 -22.72
CA TYR A 171 -20.51 -15.37 -21.62
C TYR A 171 -20.00 -16.30 -20.53
N ALA A 172 -19.51 -17.49 -20.88
CA ALA A 172 -18.91 -18.38 -19.90
C ALA A 172 -17.75 -17.68 -19.14
N CYS A 173 -16.92 -16.94 -19.87
CA CYS A 173 -15.81 -16.19 -19.29
C CYS A 173 -16.27 -15.14 -18.26
N THR A 174 -17.39 -14.43 -18.50
CA THR A 174 -17.93 -13.46 -17.53
C THR A 174 -18.32 -14.09 -16.19
N TYR A 175 -18.71 -15.36 -16.14
CA TYR A 175 -19.05 -16.04 -14.87
C TYR A 175 -17.84 -16.73 -14.24
N LEU A 176 -16.91 -17.23 -15.07
CA LEU A 176 -15.77 -18.02 -14.59
C LEU A 176 -14.63 -17.15 -14.04
N LEU A 177 -14.39 -15.96 -14.60
CA LEU A 177 -13.34 -15.04 -14.12
C LEU A 177 -13.46 -14.68 -12.63
N PRO A 178 -14.64 -14.26 -12.11
CA PRO A 178 -14.77 -13.93 -10.70
C PRO A 178 -14.90 -15.16 -9.78
N LEU A 179 -15.06 -16.37 -10.30
CA LEU A 179 -15.37 -17.55 -9.48
C LEU A 179 -14.25 -17.89 -8.48
N GLY A 180 -12.99 -17.91 -8.93
CA GLY A 180 -11.86 -18.14 -8.03
C GLY A 180 -11.74 -17.06 -6.95
N VAL A 181 -12.10 -15.83 -7.31
CA VAL A 181 -12.10 -14.67 -6.40
C VAL A 181 -13.15 -14.82 -5.32
N VAL A 182 -14.38 -15.19 -5.68
CA VAL A 182 -15.45 -15.47 -4.71
C VAL A 182 -14.98 -16.44 -3.64
N VAL A 183 -14.27 -17.51 -4.03
CA VAL A 183 -13.77 -18.52 -3.08
C VAL A 183 -12.77 -17.91 -2.08
N TYR A 184 -11.71 -17.23 -2.53
CA TYR A 184 -10.73 -16.71 -1.57
C TYR A 184 -11.22 -15.48 -0.79
N THR A 185 -12.06 -14.65 -1.39
CA THR A 185 -12.66 -13.50 -0.73
C THR A 185 -13.59 -13.95 0.40
N TYR A 186 -14.32 -15.05 0.21
CA TYR A 186 -15.16 -15.66 1.24
C TYR A 186 -14.35 -16.04 2.49
N TRP A 187 -13.15 -16.60 2.37
CA TRP A 187 -12.38 -17.08 3.53
C TRP A 187 -11.36 -16.07 4.08
N GLY A 188 -10.81 -15.21 3.21
CA GLY A 188 -9.61 -14.44 3.52
C GLY A 188 -9.83 -13.00 3.99
N GLY A 189 -10.98 -12.38 3.66
CA GLY A 189 -11.25 -10.98 3.96
C GLY A 189 -10.26 -9.99 3.33
N LEU A 190 -10.25 -8.75 3.83
CA LEU A 190 -9.51 -7.64 3.26
C LEU A 190 -7.98 -7.80 3.38
N ARG A 191 -7.46 -8.40 4.46
CA ARG A 191 -6.01 -8.61 4.58
C ARG A 191 -5.47 -9.61 3.56
N ALA A 192 -6.20 -10.70 3.32
CA ALA A 192 -5.88 -11.60 2.22
C ALA A 192 -5.94 -10.86 0.87
N THR A 193 -6.89 -9.94 0.72
CA THR A 193 -7.01 -9.09 -0.47
C THR A 193 -5.78 -8.21 -0.69
N PHE A 194 -5.20 -7.61 0.37
CA PHE A 194 -3.94 -6.85 0.26
C PHE A 194 -2.77 -7.73 -0.23
N LEU A 195 -2.70 -8.98 0.23
CA LEU A 195 -1.65 -9.90 -0.18
C LEU A 195 -1.85 -10.41 -1.62
N THR A 196 -3.09 -10.73 -2.01
CA THR A 196 -3.40 -11.06 -3.42
C THR A 196 -3.08 -9.90 -4.34
N ASP A 197 -3.43 -8.67 -3.94
CA ASP A 197 -3.13 -7.47 -4.72
C ASP A 197 -1.63 -7.31 -4.93
N TYR A 198 -0.82 -7.57 -3.90
CA TYR A 198 0.63 -7.58 -4.04
C TYR A 198 1.10 -8.63 -5.07
N ILE A 199 0.62 -9.88 -4.98
CA ILE A 199 1.00 -10.95 -5.93
C ILE A 199 0.55 -10.62 -7.37
N HIS A 200 -0.68 -10.14 -7.54
CA HIS A 200 -1.22 -9.72 -8.84
C HIS A 200 -0.34 -8.63 -9.44
N THR A 201 -0.04 -7.58 -8.67
CA THR A 201 0.79 -6.46 -9.11
C THR A 201 2.21 -6.92 -9.44
N PHE A 202 2.77 -7.82 -8.63
CA PHE A 202 4.11 -8.36 -8.84
C PHE A 202 4.25 -8.99 -10.23
N ILE A 203 3.30 -9.85 -10.60
CA ILE A 203 3.26 -10.54 -11.89
C ILE A 203 3.01 -9.53 -13.02
N ILE A 204 2.01 -8.65 -12.85
CA ILE A 204 1.66 -7.66 -13.88
C ILE A 204 2.87 -6.78 -14.19
N MET A 205 3.55 -6.23 -13.20
CA MET A 205 4.69 -5.32 -13.42
C MET A 205 5.84 -5.96 -14.19
N ILE A 206 6.16 -7.23 -13.90
CA ILE A 206 7.20 -7.96 -14.64
C ILE A 206 6.80 -8.09 -16.11
N VAL A 207 5.57 -8.49 -16.39
CA VAL A 207 5.09 -8.66 -17.76
C VAL A 207 5.00 -7.31 -18.49
N LEU A 208 4.55 -6.24 -17.84
CA LEU A 208 4.46 -4.91 -18.46
C LEU A 208 5.83 -4.38 -18.88
N VAL A 209 6.85 -4.49 -18.00
CA VAL A 209 8.22 -4.08 -18.32
C VAL A 209 8.77 -4.93 -19.45
N TRP A 210 8.70 -6.25 -19.32
CA TRP A 210 9.17 -7.17 -20.36
C TRP A 210 8.49 -6.90 -21.71
N PHE A 211 7.17 -6.76 -21.73
CA PHE A 211 6.40 -6.61 -22.96
C PHE A 211 6.68 -5.27 -23.64
N SER A 212 6.78 -4.18 -22.87
CA SER A 212 7.14 -2.86 -23.41
C SER A 212 8.51 -2.90 -24.11
N LEU A 213 9.50 -3.53 -23.48
CA LEU A 213 10.82 -3.71 -24.10
C LEU A 213 10.75 -4.64 -25.30
N LYS A 214 9.95 -5.71 -25.24
CA LYS A 214 9.80 -6.68 -26.32
C LYS A 214 9.19 -6.07 -27.58
N VAL A 215 8.22 -5.15 -27.44
CA VAL A 215 7.65 -4.41 -28.56
C VAL A 215 8.71 -3.51 -29.22
N ILE A 216 9.47 -2.75 -28.43
CA ILE A 216 10.53 -1.87 -28.96
C ILE A 216 11.63 -2.68 -29.68
N ALA A 217 11.97 -3.85 -29.14
CA ALA A 217 13.00 -4.74 -29.66
C ALA A 217 12.49 -5.75 -30.72
N ALA A 218 11.23 -5.67 -31.15
CA ALA A 218 10.72 -6.49 -32.26
C ALA A 218 11.53 -6.18 -33.53
N ALA A 219 11.86 -7.18 -34.35
CA ALA A 219 12.78 -7.00 -35.48
C ALA A 219 12.28 -5.95 -36.49
N GLU A 220 10.96 -5.87 -36.65
CA GLU A 220 10.23 -4.93 -37.51
C GLU A 220 10.25 -3.49 -36.99
N ILE A 221 10.53 -3.29 -35.69
CA ILE A 221 10.67 -1.97 -35.05
C ILE A 221 12.14 -1.66 -34.78
N GLY A 222 12.86 -2.53 -34.06
CA GLY A 222 14.29 -2.51 -33.82
C GLY A 222 14.78 -1.51 -32.76
N SER A 223 14.18 -0.32 -32.63
CA SER A 223 14.57 0.67 -31.62
C SER A 223 13.48 1.73 -31.38
N ILE A 224 13.65 2.55 -30.33
CA ILE A 224 12.75 3.69 -30.05
C ILE A 224 12.76 4.69 -31.21
N THR A 225 13.94 4.97 -31.77
CA THR A 225 14.08 5.89 -32.91
C THR A 225 13.40 5.37 -34.15
N ALA A 226 13.53 4.07 -34.42
CA ALA A 226 12.89 3.44 -35.57
C ALA A 226 11.37 3.35 -35.39
N LEU A 227 10.86 3.13 -34.16
CA LEU A 227 9.44 3.26 -33.87
C LEU A 227 8.89 4.65 -34.26
N TYR A 228 9.62 5.72 -33.89
CA TYR A 228 9.25 7.08 -34.30
C TYR A 228 9.21 7.22 -35.83
N ASP A 229 10.24 6.72 -36.53
CA ASP A 229 10.33 6.83 -37.99
C ASP A 229 9.19 6.08 -38.69
N LEU A 230 8.83 4.89 -38.19
CA LEU A 230 7.71 4.09 -38.67
C LEU A 230 6.37 4.79 -38.44
N VAL A 231 6.13 5.35 -37.25
CA VAL A 231 4.87 6.09 -37.01
C VAL A 231 4.83 7.37 -37.83
N ARG A 232 5.96 8.03 -38.05
CA ARG A 232 6.04 9.26 -38.84
C ARG A 232 5.84 9.02 -40.34
N SER A 233 6.18 7.84 -40.84
CA SER A 233 6.02 7.45 -42.25
C SER A 233 4.58 7.08 -42.63
N LEU A 234 3.73 6.76 -41.64
CA LEU A 234 2.30 6.61 -41.86
C LEU A 234 1.71 7.90 -42.46
N PRO A 235 0.64 7.81 -43.28
CA PRO A 235 -0.06 9.00 -43.76
C PRO A 235 -0.46 9.89 -42.57
N GLN A 236 -0.03 11.15 -42.54
CA GLN A 236 -0.32 12.06 -41.43
C GLN A 236 -1.48 13.03 -41.75
N GLU A 237 -1.49 13.67 -42.93
CA GLU A 237 -2.52 14.65 -43.24
C GLU A 237 -3.89 14.00 -43.44
N GLY A 238 -4.87 14.42 -42.63
CA GLY A 238 -6.26 13.95 -42.72
C GLY A 238 -6.54 12.56 -42.14
N THR A 239 -5.51 11.84 -41.66
CA THR A 239 -5.63 10.44 -41.20
C THR A 239 -6.25 10.32 -39.81
N VAL A 240 -5.87 11.21 -38.87
CA VAL A 240 -6.42 11.22 -37.51
C VAL A 240 -7.25 12.49 -37.30
N ALA A 241 -8.57 12.33 -37.39
CA ALA A 241 -9.50 13.45 -37.22
C ALA A 241 -9.34 14.12 -35.85
N GLY A 242 -9.21 15.44 -35.85
CA GLY A 242 -9.06 16.24 -34.63
C GLY A 242 -7.63 16.33 -34.08
N ASN A 243 -6.64 15.70 -34.71
CA ASN A 243 -5.23 15.89 -34.38
C ASN A 243 -4.60 17.04 -35.19
N HIS A 244 -3.71 17.82 -34.58
CA HIS A 244 -2.95 18.84 -35.33
C HIS A 244 -2.07 18.16 -36.39
N ALA A 245 -2.14 18.67 -37.63
CA ALA A 245 -1.55 18.07 -38.83
C ALA A 245 -1.97 16.61 -39.09
N GLY A 246 -3.08 16.16 -38.48
CA GLY A 246 -3.56 14.76 -38.53
C GLY A 246 -2.59 13.72 -37.94
N SER A 247 -1.57 14.16 -37.19
CA SER A 247 -0.46 13.31 -36.79
C SER A 247 -0.76 12.47 -35.54
N TYR A 248 -0.36 11.19 -35.56
CA TYR A 248 -0.33 10.34 -34.36
C TYR A 248 0.69 10.80 -33.30
N LEU A 249 1.64 11.65 -33.69
CA LEU A 249 2.67 12.19 -32.81
C LEU A 249 2.30 13.58 -32.26
N SER A 250 1.08 14.05 -32.50
CA SER A 250 0.59 15.31 -31.99
C SER A 250 0.14 15.20 -30.53
N MET A 251 0.57 16.15 -29.71
CA MET A 251 0.00 16.39 -28.37
C MET A 251 -1.34 17.14 -28.42
N THR A 252 -1.70 17.65 -29.59
CA THR A 252 -2.95 18.37 -29.82
C THR A 252 -3.93 17.44 -30.51
N SER A 253 -4.66 16.69 -29.69
CA SER A 253 -5.68 15.74 -30.11
C SER A 253 -6.99 16.04 -29.39
N ASN A 254 -8.01 16.46 -30.15
CA ASN A 254 -9.32 16.79 -29.59
C ASN A 254 -9.92 15.61 -28.83
N GLU A 255 -9.94 14.43 -29.44
CA GLU A 255 -10.50 13.21 -28.81
C GLU A 255 -9.71 12.81 -27.57
N SER A 256 -8.37 12.93 -27.58
CA SER A 256 -7.56 12.64 -26.38
C SER A 256 -7.85 13.62 -25.25
N LEU A 257 -8.05 14.90 -25.56
CA LEU A 257 -8.43 15.91 -24.56
C LEU A 257 -9.83 15.65 -24.01
N PHE A 258 -10.82 15.39 -24.86
CA PHE A 258 -12.19 15.11 -24.45
C PHE A 258 -12.26 13.84 -23.59
N PHE A 259 -11.57 12.79 -24.01
CA PHE A 259 -11.38 11.59 -23.20
C PHE A 259 -10.71 11.91 -21.86
N GLY A 260 -9.62 12.68 -21.87
CA GLY A 260 -8.91 13.10 -20.66
C GLY A 260 -9.84 13.79 -19.66
N VAL A 261 -10.70 14.71 -20.13
CA VAL A 261 -11.70 15.38 -19.29
C VAL A 261 -12.71 14.39 -18.71
N ILE A 262 -13.29 13.51 -19.55
CA ILE A 262 -14.19 12.45 -19.08
C ILE A 262 -13.51 11.60 -18.02
N HIS A 263 -12.30 11.13 -18.31
CA HIS A 263 -11.57 10.18 -17.49
C HIS A 263 -11.18 10.79 -16.15
N ILE A 264 -10.66 12.03 -16.12
CA ILE A 264 -10.36 12.75 -14.87
C ILE A 264 -11.62 12.87 -14.00
N VAL A 265 -12.72 13.39 -14.56
CA VAL A 265 -13.98 13.61 -13.83
C VAL A 265 -14.55 12.30 -13.30
N THR A 266 -14.57 11.28 -14.15
CA THR A 266 -15.08 9.95 -13.82
C THR A 266 -14.26 9.31 -12.70
N ASN A 267 -12.93 9.37 -12.76
CA ASN A 267 -12.08 8.77 -11.72
C ASN A 267 -12.27 9.41 -10.34
N PHE A 268 -12.55 10.71 -10.25
CA PHE A 268 -12.95 11.30 -8.96
C PHE A 268 -14.24 10.66 -8.40
N GLY A 269 -15.23 10.45 -9.27
CA GLY A 269 -16.48 9.77 -8.92
C GLY A 269 -16.26 8.32 -8.50
N ILE A 270 -15.49 7.55 -9.28
CA ILE A 270 -15.15 6.15 -8.99
C ILE A 270 -14.67 6.01 -7.55
N VAL A 271 -13.84 6.93 -7.10
CA VAL A 271 -13.05 6.74 -5.88
C VAL A 271 -13.77 7.24 -4.67
N PHE A 272 -14.35 8.43 -4.79
CA PHE A 272 -14.98 9.06 -3.65
C PHE A 272 -16.27 8.32 -3.31
N MET A 273 -16.88 7.62 -4.27
CA MET A 273 -18.09 6.82 -4.08
C MET A 273 -17.85 5.31 -3.91
N ASP A 274 -16.63 4.79 -4.03
CA ASP A 274 -16.35 3.34 -3.91
C ASP A 274 -15.81 2.99 -2.53
N THR A 275 -16.61 2.21 -1.80
CA THR A 275 -16.29 1.74 -0.45
C THR A 275 -14.96 0.96 -0.37
N GLY A 276 -14.54 0.28 -1.43
CA GLY A 276 -13.27 -0.47 -1.47
C GLY A 276 -12.05 0.43 -1.30
N PHE A 277 -12.03 1.62 -1.89
CA PHE A 277 -10.93 2.58 -1.67
C PHE A 277 -10.95 3.14 -0.24
N TRP A 278 -12.15 3.44 0.30
CA TRP A 278 -12.30 3.86 1.69
C TRP A 278 -11.80 2.81 2.66
N GLN A 279 -12.16 1.53 2.47
CA GLN A 279 -11.69 0.42 3.29
C GLN A 279 -10.16 0.29 3.26
N LYS A 280 -9.52 0.43 2.10
CA LYS A 280 -8.05 0.41 2.01
C LYS A 280 -7.43 1.61 2.74
N GLY A 281 -8.02 2.80 2.58
CA GLY A 281 -7.63 3.99 3.34
C GLY A 281 -7.76 3.78 4.86
N PHE A 282 -8.85 3.19 5.30
CA PHE A 282 -9.12 2.86 6.70
C PHE A 282 -8.19 1.76 7.26
N SER A 283 -7.74 0.83 6.41
CA SER A 283 -6.86 -0.30 6.77
C SER A 283 -5.37 0.06 6.85
N ALA A 284 -4.95 1.11 6.16
CA ALA A 284 -3.58 1.60 6.27
C ALA A 284 -3.28 2.10 7.68
N ASP A 285 -2.07 1.87 8.18
CA ASP A 285 -1.63 2.56 9.40
C ASP A 285 -1.64 4.09 9.21
N ILE A 286 -1.75 4.86 10.30
CA ILE A 286 -1.74 6.33 10.23
C ILE A 286 -0.48 6.85 9.53
N ALA A 287 0.68 6.25 9.81
CA ALA A 287 1.94 6.63 9.20
C ALA A 287 2.05 6.19 7.73
N ALA A 288 1.30 5.16 7.33
CA ALA A 288 1.31 4.58 5.99
C ALA A 288 0.29 5.19 5.04
N ALA A 289 -0.84 5.72 5.55
CA ALA A 289 -1.97 6.12 4.73
C ALA A 289 -1.63 7.19 3.68
N VAL A 290 -0.95 8.26 4.07
CA VAL A 290 -0.61 9.33 3.11
C VAL A 290 0.57 8.93 2.20
N PRO A 291 1.71 8.44 2.73
CA PRO A 291 2.84 8.06 1.89
C PRO A 291 2.50 6.93 0.92
N GLY A 292 1.74 5.93 1.36
CA GLY A 292 1.34 4.80 0.53
C GLY A 292 0.53 5.23 -0.70
N TYR A 293 -0.45 6.13 -0.52
CA TYR A 293 -1.24 6.65 -1.63
C TYR A 293 -0.44 7.59 -2.54
N ILE A 294 0.43 8.46 -2.01
CA ILE A 294 1.24 9.35 -2.85
C ILE A 294 2.25 8.55 -3.69
N ILE A 295 2.96 7.61 -3.07
CA ILE A 295 3.92 6.73 -3.75
C ILE A 295 3.19 5.88 -4.79
N GLY A 296 2.10 5.21 -4.38
CA GLY A 296 1.30 4.38 -5.27
C GLY A 296 0.71 5.16 -6.44
N GLY A 297 0.20 6.37 -6.20
CA GLY A 297 -0.39 7.22 -7.24
C GLY A 297 0.62 7.72 -8.28
N ASN A 298 1.81 8.11 -7.85
CA ASN A 298 2.88 8.53 -8.76
C ASN A 298 3.50 7.34 -9.49
N ALA A 299 3.65 6.19 -8.84
CA ALA A 299 4.15 4.98 -9.48
C ALA A 299 3.13 4.46 -10.53
N TYR A 300 1.84 4.42 -10.19
CA TYR A 300 0.80 3.97 -11.10
C TYR A 300 0.81 4.71 -12.45
N PHE A 301 1.13 6.01 -12.44
CA PHE A 301 1.23 6.86 -13.64
C PHE A 301 1.95 6.18 -14.82
N ALA A 302 3.09 5.52 -14.54
CA ALA A 302 3.92 4.94 -15.57
C ALA A 302 3.25 3.80 -16.34
N ILE A 303 2.28 3.12 -15.73
CA ILE A 303 1.61 1.96 -16.32
C ILE A 303 0.87 2.38 -17.61
N PRO A 304 -0.22 3.16 -17.57
CA PRO A 304 -0.91 3.56 -18.79
C PRO A 304 -0.07 4.47 -19.68
N PHE A 305 0.79 5.33 -19.09
CA PHE A 305 1.64 6.24 -19.84
C PHE A 305 2.62 5.49 -20.77
N THR A 306 3.48 4.65 -20.20
CA THR A 306 4.55 3.98 -20.93
C THR A 306 4.01 2.82 -21.74
N PHE A 307 3.19 1.97 -21.12
CA PHE A 307 2.63 0.79 -21.78
C PHE A 307 1.69 1.21 -22.92
N GLY A 308 0.80 2.19 -22.67
CA GLY A 308 -0.10 2.71 -23.70
C GLY A 308 0.65 3.31 -24.88
N THR A 309 1.67 4.14 -24.62
CA THR A 309 2.49 4.76 -25.67
C THR A 309 3.18 3.70 -26.52
N VAL A 310 3.93 2.80 -25.89
CA VAL A 310 4.77 1.82 -26.60
C VAL A 310 3.92 0.80 -27.36
N VAL A 311 2.91 0.23 -26.70
CA VAL A 311 2.09 -0.82 -27.31
C VAL A 311 1.16 -0.25 -28.37
N GLY A 312 0.50 0.89 -28.10
CA GLY A 312 -0.45 1.49 -29.04
C GLY A 312 0.22 1.98 -30.33
N LEU A 313 1.35 2.67 -30.21
CA LEU A 313 2.15 3.09 -31.37
C LEU A 313 2.86 1.92 -32.05
N GLY A 314 3.33 0.94 -31.26
CA GLY A 314 3.89 -0.30 -31.79
C GLY A 314 2.88 -1.08 -32.62
N ALA A 315 1.62 -1.15 -32.20
CA ALA A 315 0.54 -1.75 -32.98
C ALA A 315 0.34 -1.07 -34.34
N LEU A 316 0.34 0.28 -34.37
CA LEU A 316 0.23 1.05 -35.62
C LEU A 316 1.38 0.77 -36.58
N ALA A 317 2.61 0.68 -36.07
CA ALA A 317 3.79 0.37 -36.87
C ALA A 317 3.75 -1.08 -37.40
N LEU A 318 3.45 -2.04 -36.51
CA LEU A 318 3.45 -3.46 -36.85
C LEU A 318 2.30 -3.84 -37.80
N GLU A 319 1.15 -3.17 -37.74
CA GLU A 319 0.02 -3.42 -38.66
C GLU A 319 0.41 -3.33 -40.14
N GLN A 320 1.44 -2.55 -40.47
CA GLN A 320 1.95 -2.41 -41.83
C GLN A 320 2.88 -3.54 -42.28
N THR A 321 3.08 -4.57 -41.45
CA THR A 321 4.10 -5.61 -41.66
C THR A 321 3.49 -7.01 -41.67
N PRO A 322 4.11 -7.99 -42.38
CA PRO A 322 3.58 -9.36 -42.49
C PRO A 322 3.44 -10.14 -41.17
N ILE A 323 4.09 -9.70 -40.09
CA ILE A 323 3.97 -10.33 -38.77
C ILE A 323 2.62 -10.03 -38.09
N TRP A 324 1.89 -9.01 -38.57
CA TRP A 324 0.60 -8.64 -37.98
C TRP A 324 -0.49 -9.67 -38.32
N PRO A 325 -1.33 -10.10 -37.34
CA PRO A 325 -2.28 -11.18 -37.55
C PRO A 325 -3.29 -11.00 -38.69
N THR A 326 -3.59 -9.75 -39.05
CA THR A 326 -4.57 -9.44 -40.11
C THR A 326 -3.91 -8.96 -41.40
N TYR A 327 -2.58 -8.87 -41.48
CA TYR A 327 -1.89 -8.33 -42.66
C TYR A 327 -2.26 -9.07 -43.96
N PRO A 328 -2.47 -8.36 -45.09
CA PRO A 328 -2.34 -6.91 -45.32
C PRO A 328 -3.58 -6.08 -44.96
N ARG A 329 -4.61 -6.71 -44.38
CA ARG A 329 -5.86 -6.04 -43.98
C ARG A 329 -5.65 -5.28 -42.66
N ARG A 330 -6.08 -4.01 -42.63
CA ARG A 330 -6.17 -3.25 -41.38
C ARG A 330 -7.22 -3.83 -40.43
N MET A 331 -7.07 -3.60 -39.13
CA MET A 331 -8.06 -3.97 -38.15
C MET A 331 -9.41 -3.30 -38.46
N THR A 332 -10.48 -4.08 -38.41
CA THR A 332 -11.85 -3.58 -38.57
C THR A 332 -12.26 -2.81 -37.31
N GLN A 333 -13.21 -1.90 -37.43
CA GLN A 333 -13.74 -1.17 -36.27
C GLN A 333 -14.22 -2.11 -35.15
N ALA A 334 -14.82 -3.26 -35.50
CA ALA A 334 -15.25 -4.26 -34.52
C ALA A 334 -14.07 -4.94 -33.79
N GLU A 335 -12.96 -5.21 -34.47
CA GLU A 335 -11.76 -5.77 -33.84
C GLU A 335 -11.07 -4.74 -32.93
N VAL A 336 -11.04 -3.48 -33.35
CA VAL A 336 -10.45 -2.41 -32.53
C VAL A 336 -11.35 -2.13 -31.31
N SER A 337 -12.67 -1.96 -31.48
CA SER A 337 -13.64 -1.80 -30.37
C SER A 337 -13.76 -3.03 -29.48
N GLY A 338 -13.52 -4.22 -30.02
CA GLY A 338 -13.37 -5.48 -29.25
C GLY A 338 -12.05 -5.57 -28.47
N VAL A 339 -11.26 -4.50 -28.51
CA VAL A 339 -10.02 -4.30 -27.75
C VAL A 339 -8.91 -5.29 -28.11
N LEU A 340 -8.84 -5.66 -29.39
CA LEU A 340 -7.89 -6.66 -29.89
C LEU A 340 -6.51 -6.10 -30.21
N VAL A 341 -6.30 -4.78 -30.05
CA VAL A 341 -5.01 -4.11 -30.29
C VAL A 341 -3.90 -4.79 -29.47
N LEU A 342 -4.06 -4.89 -28.14
CA LEU A 342 -3.06 -5.52 -27.28
C LEU A 342 -2.87 -7.04 -27.60
N PRO A 343 -3.93 -7.86 -27.70
CA PRO A 343 -3.83 -9.26 -28.15
C PRO A 343 -3.07 -9.45 -29.47
N TYR A 344 -3.32 -8.61 -30.47
CA TYR A 344 -2.68 -8.71 -31.79
C TYR A 344 -1.22 -8.27 -31.75
N THR A 345 -0.91 -7.17 -31.05
CA THR A 345 0.48 -6.75 -30.83
C THR A 345 1.27 -7.86 -30.13
N ALA A 346 0.69 -8.49 -29.12
CA ALA A 346 1.36 -9.56 -28.39
C ALA A 346 1.61 -10.80 -29.24
N SER A 347 0.63 -11.17 -30.06
CA SER A 347 0.76 -12.28 -31.01
C SER A 347 1.81 -11.98 -32.08
N ALA A 348 1.87 -10.75 -32.57
CA ALA A 348 2.87 -10.29 -33.53
C ALA A 348 4.29 -10.38 -32.94
N VAL A 349 4.57 -9.73 -31.80
CA VAL A 349 5.96 -9.59 -31.32
C VAL A 349 6.51 -10.80 -30.57
N ALA A 350 5.63 -11.69 -30.07
CA ALA A 350 6.05 -12.80 -29.21
C ALA A 350 5.21 -14.09 -29.40
N GLY A 351 4.41 -14.19 -30.47
CA GLY A 351 3.64 -15.38 -30.80
C GLY A 351 2.75 -15.87 -29.67
N LYS A 352 2.69 -17.19 -29.50
CA LYS A 352 1.92 -17.85 -28.43
C LYS A 352 2.38 -17.44 -27.02
N GLY A 353 3.68 -17.20 -26.83
CA GLY A 353 4.23 -16.76 -25.55
C GLY A 353 3.73 -15.37 -25.15
N GLY A 354 3.70 -14.44 -26.11
CA GLY A 354 3.11 -13.11 -25.92
C GLY A 354 1.62 -13.18 -25.60
N ALA A 355 0.87 -13.96 -26.37
CA ALA A 355 -0.56 -14.19 -26.12
C ALA A 355 -0.82 -14.74 -24.71
N ALA A 356 -0.01 -15.69 -24.24
CA ALA A 356 -0.12 -16.26 -22.90
C ALA A 356 0.21 -15.24 -21.80
N ALA A 357 1.24 -14.41 -22.01
CA ALA A 357 1.60 -13.34 -21.08
C ALA A 357 0.49 -12.28 -20.94
N ILE A 358 -0.14 -11.90 -22.05
CA ILE A 358 -1.29 -10.98 -22.02
C ILE A 358 -2.51 -11.63 -21.35
N LEU A 359 -2.81 -12.89 -21.69
CA LEU A 359 -3.87 -13.63 -21.01
C LEU A 359 -3.67 -13.66 -19.49
N LEU A 360 -2.43 -13.85 -19.04
CA LEU A 360 -2.06 -13.85 -17.63
C LEU A 360 -2.32 -12.48 -16.97
N ILE A 361 -1.84 -11.37 -17.53
CA ILE A 361 -2.05 -10.05 -16.90
C ILE A 361 -3.51 -9.63 -16.92
N LEU A 362 -4.28 -10.02 -17.94
CA LEU A 362 -5.71 -9.74 -17.99
C LEU A 362 -6.46 -10.47 -16.89
N PHE A 363 -6.10 -11.73 -16.66
CA PHE A 363 -6.61 -12.50 -15.54
C PHE A 363 -6.23 -11.83 -14.20
N MET A 364 -4.95 -11.54 -13.97
CA MET A 364 -4.45 -10.91 -12.72
C MET A 364 -5.12 -9.55 -12.43
N ALA A 365 -5.27 -8.71 -13.45
CA ALA A 365 -5.92 -7.41 -13.34
C ALA A 365 -7.41 -7.57 -13.01
N CYS A 366 -8.10 -8.47 -13.72
CA CYS A 366 -9.52 -8.69 -13.50
C CYS A 366 -9.81 -9.29 -12.11
N THR A 367 -9.00 -10.24 -11.65
CA THR A 367 -9.19 -10.87 -10.34
C THR A 367 -8.88 -9.94 -9.18
N SER A 368 -7.85 -9.08 -9.30
CA SER A 368 -7.57 -8.04 -8.31
C SER A 368 -8.75 -7.09 -8.14
N VAL A 369 -9.27 -6.54 -9.24
CA VAL A 369 -10.42 -5.64 -9.18
C VAL A 369 -11.65 -6.36 -8.64
N ALA A 370 -11.91 -7.58 -9.11
CA ALA A 370 -13.01 -8.39 -8.59
C ALA A 370 -12.93 -8.53 -7.07
N SER A 371 -11.77 -8.81 -6.48
CA SER A 371 -11.65 -8.91 -5.03
C SER A 371 -11.96 -7.60 -4.30
N ALA A 372 -11.48 -6.47 -4.84
CA ALA A 372 -11.75 -5.16 -4.24
C ALA A 372 -13.24 -4.81 -4.29
N GLN A 373 -13.89 -5.05 -5.43
CA GLN A 373 -15.30 -4.74 -5.64
C GLN A 373 -16.23 -5.68 -4.87
N LEU A 374 -15.89 -6.97 -4.77
CA LEU A 374 -16.67 -7.94 -3.99
C LEU A 374 -16.63 -7.61 -2.50
N ILE A 375 -15.46 -7.26 -1.95
CA ILE A 375 -15.34 -6.80 -0.55
C ILE A 375 -16.07 -5.46 -0.33
N ALA A 376 -16.00 -4.54 -1.30
CA ALA A 376 -16.71 -3.28 -1.21
C ALA A 376 -18.23 -3.51 -1.12
N VAL A 377 -18.81 -4.27 -2.05
CA VAL A 377 -20.26 -4.55 -2.05
C VAL A 377 -20.67 -5.38 -0.84
N SER A 378 -19.86 -6.36 -0.43
CA SER A 378 -20.17 -7.16 0.75
C SER A 378 -20.18 -6.35 2.05
N SER A 379 -19.32 -5.34 2.16
CA SER A 379 -19.31 -4.40 3.29
C SER A 379 -20.60 -3.57 3.36
N ILE A 380 -21.08 -3.09 2.21
CA ILE A 380 -22.33 -2.34 2.12
C ILE A 380 -23.50 -3.23 2.55
N VAL A 381 -23.54 -4.48 2.09
CA VAL A 381 -24.60 -5.43 2.45
C VAL A 381 -24.58 -5.74 3.95
N SER A 382 -23.40 -5.97 4.53
CA SER A 382 -23.28 -6.36 5.94
C SER A 382 -23.47 -5.19 6.91
N PHE A 383 -22.73 -4.09 6.77
CA PHE A 383 -22.77 -2.98 7.73
C PHE A 383 -23.88 -1.99 7.44
N ASP A 384 -24.00 -1.57 6.18
CA ASP A 384 -24.86 -0.44 5.84
C ASP A 384 -26.32 -0.86 5.63
N ILE A 385 -26.55 -2.09 5.17
CA ILE A 385 -27.89 -2.64 4.97
C ILE A 385 -28.29 -3.48 6.19
N TYR A 386 -27.62 -4.61 6.45
CA TYR A 386 -28.01 -5.53 7.53
C TYR A 386 -27.82 -4.92 8.93
N GLY A 387 -26.59 -4.55 9.28
CA GLY A 387 -26.25 -3.86 10.52
C GLY A 387 -26.93 -2.49 10.65
N GLY A 388 -27.24 -1.90 9.49
CA GLY A 388 -27.90 -0.62 9.36
C GLY A 388 -29.36 -0.66 9.81
N TYR A 389 -30.13 -1.55 9.21
CA TYR A 389 -31.59 -1.46 9.19
C TYR A 389 -32.29 -2.72 9.72
N PHE A 390 -31.63 -3.88 9.71
CA PHE A 390 -32.24 -5.15 10.10
C PHE A 390 -31.85 -5.57 11.52
N ASN A 391 -30.55 -5.63 11.83
CA ASN A 391 -30.06 -5.87 13.19
C ASN A 391 -29.11 -4.75 13.63
N LYS A 392 -29.53 -3.90 14.58
CA LYS A 392 -28.74 -2.76 15.08
C LYS A 392 -27.63 -3.14 16.05
N LYS A 393 -27.57 -4.39 16.50
CA LYS A 393 -26.49 -4.95 17.34
C LYS A 393 -26.07 -6.31 16.77
N PRO A 394 -25.52 -6.34 15.55
CA PRO A 394 -25.14 -7.59 14.92
C PRO A 394 -23.87 -8.15 15.57
N THR A 395 -23.77 -9.47 15.64
CA THR A 395 -22.54 -10.16 16.05
C THR A 395 -21.57 -10.26 14.87
N ASP A 396 -20.28 -10.52 15.14
CA ASP A 396 -19.27 -10.75 14.09
C ASP A 396 -19.72 -11.87 13.15
N ARG A 397 -20.25 -12.96 13.72
CA ARG A 397 -20.75 -14.10 12.95
C ARG A 397 -21.87 -13.72 11.99
N GLU A 398 -22.79 -12.84 12.41
CA GLU A 398 -23.88 -12.39 11.55
C GLU A 398 -23.40 -11.47 10.43
N LEU A 399 -22.53 -10.51 10.73
CA LEU A 399 -21.98 -9.59 9.73
C LEU A 399 -21.18 -10.34 8.67
N ILE A 400 -20.33 -11.29 9.08
CA ILE A 400 -19.56 -12.11 8.16
C ILE A 400 -20.49 -12.96 7.29
N ARG A 401 -21.55 -13.54 7.86
CA ARG A 401 -22.55 -14.29 7.07
C ARG A 401 -23.19 -13.41 5.99
N TRP A 402 -23.61 -12.19 6.33
CA TRP A 402 -24.18 -11.27 5.35
C TRP A 402 -23.16 -10.72 4.35
N SER A 403 -21.89 -10.59 4.76
CA SER A 403 -20.79 -10.30 3.86
C SER A 403 -20.63 -11.41 2.82
N HIS A 404 -20.64 -12.69 3.23
CA HIS A 404 -20.59 -13.83 2.30
C HIS A 404 -21.75 -13.84 1.30
N VAL A 405 -22.98 -13.54 1.77
CA VAL A 405 -24.14 -13.37 0.88
C VAL A 405 -23.90 -12.24 -0.12
N GLY A 406 -23.34 -11.11 0.33
CA GLY A 406 -22.95 -10.00 -0.52
C GLY A 406 -21.90 -10.38 -1.58
N VAL A 407 -20.87 -11.15 -1.23
CA VAL A 407 -19.83 -11.62 -2.16
C VAL A 407 -20.44 -12.49 -3.26
N VAL A 408 -21.20 -13.53 -2.90
CA VAL A 408 -21.79 -14.45 -3.90
C VAL A 408 -22.85 -13.74 -4.75
N GLY A 409 -23.73 -12.96 -4.10
CA GLY A 409 -24.81 -12.25 -4.78
C GLY A 409 -24.29 -11.19 -5.76
N SER A 410 -23.27 -10.42 -5.38
CA SER A 410 -22.70 -9.39 -6.25
C SER A 410 -21.94 -9.97 -7.45
N ALA A 411 -21.20 -11.08 -7.27
CA ALA A 411 -20.57 -11.78 -8.39
C ALA A 411 -21.60 -12.25 -9.42
N LEU A 412 -22.67 -12.94 -8.97
CA LEU A 412 -23.73 -13.40 -9.85
C LEU A 412 -24.45 -12.25 -10.55
N PHE A 413 -24.77 -11.19 -9.81
CA PHE A 413 -25.44 -10.02 -10.36
C PHE A 413 -24.57 -9.32 -11.43
N VAL A 414 -23.30 -9.06 -11.13
CA VAL A 414 -22.38 -8.37 -12.06
C VAL A 414 -22.08 -9.22 -13.29
N SER A 415 -21.87 -10.53 -13.16
CA SER A 415 -21.70 -11.42 -14.33
C SER A 415 -22.95 -11.44 -15.21
N THR A 416 -24.14 -11.45 -14.61
CA THR A 416 -25.41 -11.37 -15.34
C THR A 416 -25.57 -10.01 -16.02
N PHE A 417 -25.30 -8.92 -15.32
CA PHE A 417 -25.42 -7.57 -15.84
C PHE A 417 -24.42 -7.30 -16.97
N ALA A 418 -23.18 -7.76 -16.83
CA ALA A 418 -22.17 -7.73 -17.89
C ALA A 418 -22.62 -8.49 -19.14
N THR A 419 -23.25 -9.67 -18.96
CA THR A 419 -23.82 -10.45 -20.06
C THR A 419 -24.94 -9.69 -20.79
N VAL A 420 -25.84 -9.03 -20.03
CA VAL A 420 -26.93 -8.23 -20.60
C VAL A 420 -26.39 -7.06 -21.40
N LEU A 421 -25.41 -6.32 -20.86
CA LEU A 421 -24.80 -5.19 -21.57
C LEU A 421 -24.08 -5.65 -22.85
N HIS A 422 -23.32 -6.74 -22.77
CA HIS A 422 -22.65 -7.30 -23.94
C HIS A 422 -23.65 -7.72 -25.03
N LYS A 423 -24.74 -8.41 -24.66
CA LYS A 423 -25.83 -8.75 -25.60
C LYS A 423 -26.54 -7.52 -26.17
N GLY A 424 -26.63 -6.45 -25.38
CA GLY A 424 -27.19 -5.16 -25.79
C GLY A 424 -26.33 -4.42 -26.82
N GLY A 425 -25.12 -4.90 -27.15
CA GLY A 425 -24.21 -4.23 -28.06
C GLY A 425 -23.41 -3.10 -27.41
N VAL A 426 -23.34 -3.07 -26.09
CA VAL A 426 -22.50 -2.15 -25.33
C VAL A 426 -21.05 -2.64 -25.35
N ASP A 427 -20.14 -1.80 -25.84
CA ASP A 427 -18.71 -2.06 -25.83
C ASP A 427 -18.00 -1.39 -24.64
N LEU A 428 -16.71 -1.69 -24.48
CA LEU A 428 -15.89 -1.12 -23.41
C LEU A 428 -15.81 0.41 -23.51
N ASN A 429 -15.77 0.97 -24.72
CA ASN A 429 -15.61 2.40 -24.92
C ASN A 429 -16.86 3.16 -24.44
N TRP A 430 -18.04 2.67 -24.79
CA TRP A 430 -19.30 3.20 -24.32
C TRP A 430 -19.38 3.18 -22.79
N LEU A 431 -18.98 2.06 -22.15
CA LEU A 431 -18.95 1.95 -20.69
C LEU A 431 -18.00 2.96 -20.05
N ILE A 432 -16.77 3.08 -20.56
CA ILE A 432 -15.78 4.03 -20.03
C ILE A 432 -16.27 5.46 -20.15
N TYR A 433 -16.97 5.81 -21.23
CA TYR A 433 -17.37 7.20 -21.47
C TYR A 433 -18.59 7.62 -20.66
N MET A 434 -19.59 6.74 -20.52
CA MET A 434 -20.86 7.11 -19.90
C MET A 434 -20.88 6.94 -18.38
N ILE A 435 -20.02 6.07 -17.80
CA ILE A 435 -20.09 5.71 -16.39
C ILE A 435 -19.99 6.93 -15.45
N GLY A 436 -19.22 7.95 -15.83
CA GLY A 436 -19.12 9.21 -15.10
C GLY A 436 -20.46 9.90 -14.84
N ILE A 437 -21.43 9.73 -15.74
CA ILE A 437 -22.77 10.35 -15.64
C ILE A 437 -23.51 9.84 -14.41
N VAL A 438 -23.37 8.55 -14.07
CA VAL A 438 -24.12 7.93 -12.96
C VAL A 438 -23.34 7.91 -11.64
N ILE A 439 -22.01 7.95 -11.68
CA ILE A 439 -21.17 7.84 -10.47
C ILE A 439 -20.75 9.18 -9.88
N CYS A 440 -20.54 10.21 -10.72
CA CYS A 440 -20.02 11.50 -10.27
C CYS A 440 -20.95 12.36 -9.40
N PRO A 441 -22.30 12.23 -9.39
CA PRO A 441 -23.13 13.20 -8.67
C PRO A 441 -22.85 13.30 -7.17
N GLY A 442 -22.32 12.25 -6.56
CA GLY A 442 -22.05 12.16 -5.13
C GLY A 442 -20.69 12.72 -4.70
N THR A 443 -19.83 13.09 -5.65
CA THR A 443 -18.40 13.38 -5.39
C THR A 443 -18.20 14.60 -4.48
N PHE A 444 -18.68 15.79 -4.88
CA PHE A 444 -18.56 16.99 -4.05
C PHE A 444 -19.36 16.89 -2.75
N PRO A 445 -20.62 16.39 -2.76
CA PRO A 445 -21.36 16.18 -1.52
C PRO A 445 -20.64 15.26 -0.52
N THR A 446 -19.92 14.24 -1.00
CA THR A 446 -19.10 13.35 -0.16
C THR A 446 -17.90 14.09 0.45
N CYS A 447 -17.18 14.90 -0.33
CA CYS A 447 -16.11 15.75 0.20
C CYS A 447 -16.63 16.68 1.31
N PHE A 448 -17.77 17.32 1.08
CA PHE A 448 -18.38 18.22 2.06
C PHE A 448 -18.83 17.50 3.34
N ALA A 449 -19.26 16.23 3.24
CA ALA A 449 -19.65 15.42 4.38
C ALA A 449 -18.49 15.20 5.37
N LEU A 450 -17.25 15.25 4.89
CA LEU A 450 -16.05 15.11 5.71
C LEU A 450 -15.34 16.43 6.01
N LEU A 451 -15.45 17.42 5.15
CA LEU A 451 -14.62 18.63 5.22
C LEU A 451 -15.37 19.88 5.67
N TRP A 452 -16.68 19.96 5.44
CA TRP A 452 -17.46 21.17 5.66
C TRP A 452 -18.54 20.98 6.72
N ARG A 453 -18.41 21.60 7.90
CA ARG A 453 -19.38 21.45 9.01
C ARG A 453 -20.79 21.95 8.70
N LYS A 454 -20.95 22.86 7.73
CA LYS A 454 -22.23 23.53 7.44
C LYS A 454 -23.08 22.83 6.38
N GLN A 455 -22.57 21.80 5.70
CA GLN A 455 -23.37 21.09 4.70
C GLN A 455 -24.63 20.51 5.33
N SER A 456 -25.78 20.89 4.78
CA SER A 456 -27.09 20.52 5.32
C SER A 456 -27.56 19.16 4.81
N ARG A 457 -28.45 18.50 5.57
CA ARG A 457 -29.08 17.24 5.16
C ARG A 457 -29.84 17.37 3.83
N ILE A 458 -30.54 18.49 3.63
CA ILE A 458 -31.28 18.78 2.40
C ILE A 458 -30.31 18.94 1.23
N ALA A 459 -29.21 19.68 1.44
CA ALA A 459 -28.17 19.82 0.43
C ALA A 459 -27.55 18.48 0.04
N ALA A 460 -27.21 17.64 1.02
CA ALA A 460 -26.67 16.31 0.77
C ALA A 460 -27.65 15.43 -0.02
N PHE A 461 -28.96 15.50 0.27
CA PHE A 461 -29.96 14.69 -0.45
C PHE A 461 -30.25 15.18 -1.88
N VAL A 462 -30.48 16.48 -2.06
CA VAL A 462 -31.02 17.05 -3.31
C VAL A 462 -29.92 17.21 -4.37
N SER A 463 -28.72 17.61 -3.97
CA SER A 463 -27.64 17.92 -4.92
C SER A 463 -27.21 16.77 -5.84
N PRO A 464 -26.96 15.52 -5.37
CA PRO A 464 -26.62 14.43 -6.27
C PRO A 464 -27.77 14.04 -7.20
N ILE A 465 -29.02 14.10 -6.74
CA ILE A 465 -30.19 13.79 -7.58
C ILE A 465 -30.32 14.82 -8.71
N ALA A 466 -30.19 16.10 -8.39
CA ALA A 466 -30.20 17.18 -9.37
C ALA A 466 -29.06 17.04 -10.39
N GLY A 467 -27.85 16.70 -9.92
CA GLY A 467 -26.71 16.45 -10.79
C GLY A 467 -26.95 15.30 -11.76
N MET A 468 -27.39 14.15 -11.26
CA MET A 468 -27.66 12.98 -12.09
C MET A 468 -28.75 13.24 -13.13
N ALA A 469 -29.86 13.89 -12.73
CA ALA A 469 -30.95 14.23 -13.64
C ALA A 469 -30.50 15.20 -14.74
N ALA A 470 -29.73 16.24 -14.38
CA ALA A 470 -29.14 17.17 -15.34
C ALA A 470 -28.15 16.47 -16.29
N GLY A 471 -27.33 15.56 -15.75
CA GLY A 471 -26.40 14.73 -16.52
C GLY A 471 -27.12 13.90 -17.59
N PHE A 472 -28.19 13.18 -17.22
CA PHE A 472 -29.00 12.42 -18.19
C PHE A 472 -29.66 13.32 -19.24
N ALA A 473 -30.22 14.46 -18.83
CA ALA A 473 -30.83 15.42 -19.75
C ALA A 473 -29.82 15.94 -20.79
N VAL A 474 -28.61 16.30 -20.33
CA VAL A 474 -27.52 16.73 -21.23
C VAL A 474 -27.05 15.59 -22.11
N TRP A 475 -26.91 14.37 -21.58
CA TRP A 475 -26.45 13.21 -22.35
C TRP A 475 -27.36 12.91 -23.53
N PHE A 476 -28.65 12.72 -23.27
CA PHE A 476 -29.62 12.43 -24.32
C PHE A 476 -29.87 13.62 -25.25
N GLY A 477 -29.93 14.83 -24.69
CA GLY A 477 -30.12 16.05 -25.47
C GLY A 477 -28.98 16.32 -26.44
N THR A 478 -27.73 16.16 -26.01
CA THR A 478 -26.55 16.34 -26.88
C THR A 478 -26.37 15.19 -27.85
N ALA A 479 -26.65 13.94 -27.47
CA ALA A 479 -26.65 12.81 -28.40
C ALA A 479 -27.64 13.04 -29.55
N TYR A 480 -28.87 13.48 -29.22
CA TYR A 480 -29.89 13.80 -30.21
C TYR A 480 -29.50 15.00 -31.08
N LYS A 481 -29.06 16.11 -30.47
CA LYS A 481 -28.79 17.36 -31.20
C LYS A 481 -27.55 17.29 -32.09
N LEU A 482 -26.50 16.60 -31.65
CA LEU A 482 -25.22 16.54 -32.37
C LEU A 482 -25.16 15.37 -33.37
N TYR A 483 -25.89 14.28 -33.13
CA TYR A 483 -25.79 13.06 -33.93
C TYR A 483 -27.13 12.54 -34.48
N GLY A 484 -28.23 13.29 -34.31
CA GLY A 484 -29.51 13.03 -34.97
C GLY A 484 -30.38 11.93 -34.35
N GLY A 485 -30.01 11.35 -33.20
CA GLY A 485 -30.81 10.32 -32.54
C GLY A 485 -30.26 9.84 -31.20
N ILE A 486 -31.07 9.09 -30.45
CA ILE A 486 -30.67 8.45 -29.19
C ILE A 486 -30.51 6.95 -29.44
N SER A 487 -29.27 6.47 -29.40
CA SER A 487 -28.90 5.06 -29.61
C SER A 487 -27.60 4.77 -28.87
N ILE A 488 -27.20 3.51 -28.77
CA ILE A 488 -25.91 3.13 -28.16
C ILE A 488 -24.74 3.83 -28.87
N THR A 489 -24.80 3.93 -30.20
CA THR A 489 -23.72 4.56 -30.98
C THR A 489 -23.63 6.07 -30.75
N THR A 490 -24.76 6.78 -30.65
CA THR A 490 -24.78 8.23 -30.44
C THR A 490 -24.52 8.62 -28.99
N THR A 491 -25.02 7.83 -28.04
CA THR A 491 -24.75 7.99 -26.60
C THR A 491 -23.33 7.56 -26.21
N GLY A 492 -22.66 6.75 -27.03
CA GLY A 492 -21.25 6.37 -26.86
C GLY A 492 -20.25 7.34 -27.47
N LYS A 493 -20.70 8.48 -28.02
CA LYS A 493 -19.79 9.50 -28.56
C LYS A 493 -19.14 10.29 -27.42
N THR A 494 -17.90 10.72 -27.65
CA THR A 494 -17.07 11.40 -26.66
C THR A 494 -17.71 12.71 -26.19
N LEU A 495 -18.23 13.56 -27.09
CA LEU A 495 -18.80 14.87 -26.72
C LEU A 495 -20.05 14.77 -25.82
N PRO A 496 -21.10 13.98 -26.16
CA PRO A 496 -22.26 13.81 -25.29
C PRO A 496 -21.89 13.31 -23.90
N CYS A 497 -20.99 12.33 -23.81
CA CYS A 497 -20.50 11.81 -22.55
C CYS A 497 -19.71 12.87 -21.77
N MET A 498 -18.82 13.63 -22.42
CA MET A 498 -18.05 14.69 -21.77
C MET A 498 -18.95 15.76 -21.14
N TYR A 499 -19.92 16.29 -21.91
CA TYR A 499 -20.84 17.29 -21.39
C TYR A 499 -21.71 16.75 -20.26
N ALA A 500 -22.19 15.50 -20.40
CA ALA A 500 -23.00 14.86 -19.38
C ALA A 500 -22.23 14.57 -18.08
N CYS A 501 -21.00 14.06 -18.18
CA CYS A 501 -20.12 13.80 -17.03
C CYS A 501 -19.78 15.10 -16.29
N LEU A 502 -19.42 16.16 -17.01
CA LEU A 502 -19.19 17.49 -16.42
C LEU A 502 -20.45 18.01 -15.72
N THR A 503 -21.61 17.91 -16.37
CA THR A 503 -22.88 18.36 -15.80
C THR A 503 -23.20 17.56 -14.53
N SER A 504 -23.11 16.24 -14.59
CA SER A 504 -23.40 15.34 -13.48
C SER A 504 -22.50 15.59 -12.26
N MET A 505 -21.22 15.85 -12.50
CA MET A 505 -20.23 16.15 -11.46
C MET A 505 -20.41 17.55 -10.85
N PHE A 506 -20.57 18.58 -11.69
CA PHE A 506 -20.47 19.97 -11.25
C PHE A 506 -21.80 20.63 -10.90
N VAL A 507 -22.96 20.15 -11.37
CA VAL A 507 -24.28 20.67 -10.91
C VAL A 507 -24.52 20.45 -9.40
N PRO A 508 -24.13 19.32 -8.79
CA PRO A 508 -24.24 19.14 -7.34
C PRO A 508 -23.51 20.19 -6.52
N LEU A 509 -22.41 20.76 -7.03
CA LEU A 509 -21.57 21.71 -6.30
C LEU A 509 -22.32 23.01 -5.93
N PRO A 510 -22.83 23.84 -6.86
CA PRO A 510 -23.58 25.04 -6.53
C PRO A 510 -24.89 24.70 -5.80
N VAL A 511 -25.56 23.60 -6.14
CA VAL A 511 -26.80 23.18 -5.45
C VAL A 511 -26.53 22.87 -3.98
N ALA A 512 -25.48 22.10 -3.67
CA ALA A 512 -25.11 21.76 -2.31
C ALA A 512 -24.68 23.00 -1.52
N VAL A 513 -23.91 23.89 -2.14
CA VAL A 513 -23.45 25.13 -1.52
C VAL A 513 -24.63 26.05 -1.20
N SER A 514 -25.48 26.34 -2.17
CA SER A 514 -26.63 27.23 -1.99
C SER A 514 -27.62 26.71 -0.93
N LEU A 515 -28.01 25.43 -1.01
CA LEU A 515 -28.92 24.83 -0.02
C LEU A 515 -28.32 24.78 1.40
N SER A 516 -27.00 24.63 1.50
CA SER A 516 -26.31 24.66 2.80
C SER A 516 -26.17 26.08 3.36
N TYR A 517 -26.10 27.11 2.53
CA TYR A 517 -26.15 28.50 3.02
C TYR A 517 -27.58 28.94 3.39
N LEU A 518 -28.60 28.44 2.68
CA LEU A 518 -29.99 28.71 3.00
C LEU A 518 -30.45 28.00 4.29
N ARG A 519 -29.93 26.80 4.56
CA ARG A 519 -30.29 25.97 5.72
C ARG A 519 -29.02 25.37 6.36
N PRO A 520 -28.12 26.17 6.96
CA PRO A 520 -26.83 25.67 7.44
C PRO A 520 -26.97 24.67 8.58
N ALA A 521 -26.18 23.61 8.52
CA ALA A 521 -26.00 22.69 9.66
C ALA A 521 -24.88 23.16 10.60
N ALA A 522 -24.88 22.64 11.83
CA ALA A 522 -23.81 22.84 12.80
C ALA A 522 -23.29 21.47 13.28
N PHE A 523 -22.64 20.72 12.39
CA PHE A 523 -22.21 19.35 12.70
C PHE A 523 -20.96 19.34 13.59
N ASN A 524 -21.02 18.60 14.71
CA ASN A 524 -19.88 18.31 15.56
C ASN A 524 -19.14 17.06 15.06
N TRP A 525 -17.83 17.17 14.81
CA TRP A 525 -17.04 16.04 14.32
C TRP A 525 -16.94 14.88 15.33
N ASP A 526 -17.07 15.15 16.64
CA ASP A 526 -17.06 14.11 17.67
C ASP A 526 -18.23 13.13 17.55
N GLU A 527 -19.31 13.50 16.85
CA GLU A 527 -20.43 12.61 16.57
C GLU A 527 -19.99 11.35 15.80
N PHE A 528 -18.95 11.45 14.97
CA PHE A 528 -18.40 10.28 14.27
C PHE A 528 -17.77 9.24 15.20
N LEU A 529 -17.46 9.59 16.45
CA LEU A 529 -16.93 8.65 17.44
C LEU A 529 -18.00 7.74 18.03
N LYS A 530 -19.28 7.98 17.70
CA LYS A 530 -20.38 7.04 17.96
C LYS A 530 -20.34 5.81 17.06
N ILE A 531 -19.50 5.83 16.02
CA ILE A 531 -19.22 4.63 15.22
C ILE A 531 -18.33 3.73 16.09
N GLU A 532 -18.85 2.57 16.46
CA GLU A 532 -18.19 1.60 17.32
C GLU A 532 -17.53 0.49 16.49
N ARG A 533 -16.44 -0.07 17.02
CA ARG A 533 -15.83 -1.28 16.47
C ARG A 533 -16.65 -2.47 16.93
N ILE A 534 -16.98 -3.35 16.01
CA ILE A 534 -17.79 -4.53 16.29
C ILE A 534 -16.83 -5.67 16.70
N SER A 535 -17.07 -6.26 17.87
CA SER A 535 -16.30 -7.37 18.43
C SER A 535 -17.20 -8.25 19.29
N ASP A 536 -17.22 -9.55 19.01
CA ASP A 536 -17.94 -10.55 19.83
C ASP A 536 -17.21 -10.89 21.14
N LYS A 537 -15.95 -10.47 21.31
CA LYS A 537 -15.15 -10.72 22.51
C LYS A 537 -15.12 -9.47 23.40
N ASP A 538 -15.53 -9.61 24.66
CA ASP A 538 -15.36 -8.63 25.75
C ASP A 538 -13.87 -8.45 26.16
N ALA A 539 -12.94 -8.53 25.20
CA ALA A 539 -11.52 -8.35 25.45
C ALA A 539 -11.21 -6.85 25.57
N ALA A 540 -10.80 -6.41 26.76
CA ALA A 540 -10.41 -5.03 27.06
C ALA A 540 -9.39 -4.42 26.07
N GLU A 541 -8.58 -5.26 25.40
CA GLU A 541 -7.59 -4.88 24.38
C GLU A 541 -8.19 -4.36 23.05
N THR A 542 -9.47 -4.63 22.77
CA THR A 542 -10.12 -4.19 21.51
C THR A 542 -10.83 -2.84 21.63
N ARG A 543 -10.95 -2.30 22.85
CA ARG A 543 -11.69 -1.07 23.10
C ARG A 543 -10.89 0.14 22.61
N PHE A 544 -11.51 0.98 21.77
CA PHE A 544 -10.87 2.19 21.25
C PHE A 544 -10.49 3.14 22.39
N ASP A 545 -9.19 3.28 22.68
CA ASP A 545 -8.70 4.29 23.60
C ASP A 545 -8.61 5.65 22.89
N ARG A 546 -9.58 6.52 23.21
CA ARG A 546 -9.65 7.88 22.68
C ARG A 546 -8.41 8.71 23.05
N ASN A 547 -7.89 8.59 24.26
CA ASN A 547 -6.81 9.43 24.75
C ASN A 547 -5.47 9.03 24.10
N ALA A 548 -5.21 7.73 24.00
CA ALA A 548 -4.06 7.22 23.28
C ALA A 548 -4.15 7.54 21.77
N TYR A 549 -5.34 7.41 21.15
CA TYR A 549 -5.50 7.68 19.72
C TYR A 549 -5.43 9.16 19.36
N PHE A 550 -5.97 10.05 20.19
CA PHE A 550 -5.92 11.49 19.97
C PHE A 550 -4.83 12.18 20.79
N SER A 551 -3.72 11.48 21.05
CA SER A 551 -2.56 12.08 21.71
C SER A 551 -2.10 13.32 20.93
N PRO A 552 -1.60 14.37 21.63
CA PRO A 552 -1.20 15.63 20.98
C PRO A 552 -0.21 15.42 19.82
N GLU A 553 0.73 14.48 19.99
CA GLU A 553 1.73 14.13 18.98
C GLU A 553 1.11 13.50 17.73
N ARG A 554 0.23 12.51 17.91
CA ARG A 554 -0.42 11.81 16.81
C ARG A 554 -1.36 12.73 16.03
N VAL A 555 -2.10 13.60 16.73
CA VAL A 555 -2.94 14.62 16.08
C VAL A 555 -2.09 15.63 15.30
N LYS A 556 -0.98 16.09 15.88
CA LYS A 556 -0.03 16.99 15.20
C LYS A 556 0.54 16.33 13.94
N TYR A 557 0.90 15.05 14.01
CA TYR A 557 1.35 14.26 12.87
C TYR A 557 0.28 14.19 11.77
N MET A 558 -0.94 13.75 12.09
CA MET A 558 -2.02 13.64 11.11
C MET A 558 -2.38 14.98 10.45
N ARG A 559 -2.34 16.10 11.21
CA ARG A 559 -2.51 17.45 10.64
C ARG A 559 -1.37 17.85 9.71
N ARG A 560 -0.13 17.49 10.03
CA ARG A 560 1.02 17.65 9.12
C ARG A 560 0.81 16.84 7.84
N MET A 561 0.46 15.57 7.96
CA MET A 561 0.21 14.69 6.82
C MET A 561 -0.98 15.15 5.97
N SER A 562 -2.01 15.74 6.59
CA SER A 562 -3.11 16.38 5.85
C SER A 562 -2.64 17.53 4.97
N ARG A 563 -1.74 18.38 5.47
CA ARG A 563 -1.14 19.46 4.65
C ARG A 563 -0.29 18.91 3.52
N ILE A 564 0.53 17.89 3.80
CA ILE A 564 1.36 17.22 2.79
C ILE A 564 0.47 16.60 1.69
N ALA A 565 -0.58 15.88 2.07
CA ALA A 565 -1.53 15.29 1.12
C ALA A 565 -2.21 16.36 0.26
N ALA A 566 -2.63 17.48 0.83
CA ALA A 566 -3.21 18.59 0.08
C ALA A 566 -2.21 19.24 -0.90
N ILE A 567 -0.95 19.44 -0.47
CA ILE A 567 0.12 19.96 -1.34
C ILE A 567 0.36 19.00 -2.50
N TRP A 568 0.44 17.69 -2.25
CA TRP A 568 0.63 16.70 -3.31
C TRP A 568 -0.57 16.58 -4.25
N ALA A 569 -1.79 16.68 -3.73
CA ALA A 569 -3.00 16.74 -4.55
C ALA A 569 -2.96 17.94 -5.52
N ILE A 570 -2.60 19.13 -5.02
CA ILE A 570 -2.46 20.34 -5.85
C ILE A 570 -1.28 20.20 -6.81
N ALA A 571 -0.12 19.73 -6.35
CA ALA A 571 1.08 19.61 -7.14
C ALA A 571 0.92 18.59 -8.28
N THR A 572 0.27 17.45 -8.03
CA THR A 572 -0.04 16.48 -9.09
C THR A 572 -1.08 17.03 -10.06
N PHE A 573 -2.15 17.68 -9.60
CA PHE A 573 -3.11 18.32 -10.51
C PHE A 573 -2.44 19.39 -11.39
N LEU A 574 -1.71 20.33 -10.78
CA LEU A 574 -1.03 21.39 -11.52
C LEU A 574 0.06 20.84 -12.43
N GLY A 575 0.90 19.93 -11.95
CA GLY A 575 2.01 19.37 -12.72
C GLY A 575 1.54 18.47 -13.85
N GLN A 576 0.72 17.46 -13.54
CA GLN A 576 0.36 16.40 -14.47
C GLN A 576 -0.76 16.83 -15.45
N ILE A 577 -1.71 17.69 -15.04
CA ILE A 577 -2.80 18.15 -15.91
C ILE A 577 -2.52 19.53 -16.50
N VAL A 578 -2.15 20.51 -15.67
CA VAL A 578 -2.14 21.93 -16.09
C VAL A 578 -0.83 22.36 -16.75
N LEU A 579 0.32 21.98 -16.22
CA LEU A 579 1.63 22.49 -16.63
C LEU A 579 2.34 21.60 -17.65
N TRP A 580 1.90 20.35 -17.82
CA TRP A 580 2.55 19.41 -18.73
C TRP A 580 1.78 19.20 -20.04
N PRO A 581 0.63 18.51 -20.11
CA PRO A 581 -0.03 18.24 -21.38
C PRO A 581 -0.78 19.44 -21.97
N LEU A 582 -1.38 20.32 -21.14
CA LEU A 582 -2.15 21.47 -21.65
C LEU A 582 -1.28 22.49 -22.42
N PRO A 583 -0.07 22.87 -21.97
CA PRO A 583 0.78 23.76 -22.75
C PRO A 583 1.24 23.11 -24.06
N MET A 584 1.55 21.80 -24.05
CA MET A 584 1.88 21.06 -25.28
C MET A 584 0.70 20.99 -26.25
N TYR A 585 -0.52 20.85 -25.74
CA TYR A 585 -1.76 20.94 -26.52
C TYR A 585 -1.95 22.35 -27.11
N GLY A 586 -1.82 23.40 -26.30
CA GLY A 586 -1.97 24.79 -26.75
C GLY A 586 -0.89 25.22 -27.75
N ALA A 587 0.34 24.75 -27.56
CA ALA A 587 1.48 25.01 -28.44
C ALA A 587 1.45 24.19 -29.74
N LYS A 588 0.40 23.38 -29.98
CA LYS A 588 0.27 22.55 -31.18
C LYS A 588 1.44 21.60 -31.40
N THR A 589 2.04 21.10 -30.31
CA THR A 589 3.28 20.34 -30.38
C THR A 589 3.09 19.01 -31.12
N VAL A 590 3.85 18.81 -32.19
CA VAL A 590 4.10 17.50 -32.79
C VAL A 590 5.46 17.02 -32.28
N MET A 591 5.55 15.81 -31.75
CA MET A 591 6.80 15.33 -31.18
C MET A 591 7.90 15.31 -32.23
N SER A 592 9.02 15.95 -31.93
CA SER A 592 10.25 15.72 -32.67
C SER A 592 10.82 14.34 -32.30
N LYS A 593 11.69 13.79 -33.13
CA LYS A 593 12.38 12.53 -32.86
C LYS A 593 13.05 12.53 -31.47
N GLY A 594 13.79 13.60 -31.15
CA GLY A 594 14.45 13.75 -29.85
C GLY A 594 13.48 13.81 -28.68
N LEU A 595 12.39 14.57 -28.81
CA LEU A 595 11.35 14.65 -27.78
C LEU A 595 10.64 13.30 -27.57
N PHE A 596 10.35 12.58 -28.65
CA PHE A 596 9.74 11.25 -28.58
C PHE A 596 10.66 10.23 -27.92
N VAL A 597 11.96 10.23 -28.25
CA VAL A 597 12.94 9.35 -27.59
C VAL A 597 12.98 9.64 -26.10
N ALA A 598 13.06 10.92 -25.70
CA ALA A 598 13.03 11.30 -24.30
C ALA A 598 11.73 10.87 -23.61
N TRP A 599 10.58 11.02 -24.27
CA TRP A 599 9.26 10.60 -23.78
C TRP A 599 9.22 9.11 -23.44
N VAL A 600 9.65 8.26 -24.37
CA VAL A 600 9.67 6.80 -24.17
C VAL A 600 10.71 6.40 -23.12
N VAL A 601 11.91 6.98 -23.15
CA VAL A 601 12.98 6.66 -22.18
C VAL A 601 12.57 7.03 -20.75
N VAL A 602 12.04 8.23 -20.54
CA VAL A 602 11.52 8.66 -19.23
C VAL A 602 10.39 7.74 -18.78
N GLY A 603 9.48 7.38 -19.69
CA GLY A 603 8.43 6.42 -19.41
C GLY A 603 8.95 5.05 -18.97
N LEU A 604 9.96 4.50 -19.66
CA LEU A 604 10.57 3.23 -19.30
C LEU A 604 11.25 3.28 -17.93
N ILE A 605 12.03 4.32 -17.65
CA ILE A 605 12.66 4.52 -16.33
C ILE A 605 11.59 4.55 -15.24
N TRP A 606 10.52 5.31 -15.45
CA TRP A 606 9.42 5.39 -14.49
C TRP A 606 8.71 4.04 -14.31
N LEU A 607 8.52 3.28 -15.39
CA LEU A 607 7.93 1.94 -15.33
C LEU A 607 8.81 0.97 -14.53
N PHE A 608 10.14 1.06 -14.66
CA PHE A 608 11.09 0.30 -13.84
C PHE A 608 11.04 0.74 -12.36
N ILE A 609 10.99 2.04 -12.08
CA ILE A 609 10.80 2.55 -10.70
C ILE A 609 9.50 2.01 -10.12
N THR A 610 8.43 1.98 -10.92
CA THR A 610 7.13 1.43 -10.51
C THR A 610 7.22 -0.05 -10.19
N LEU A 611 7.95 -0.84 -10.99
CA LEU A 611 8.23 -2.24 -10.68
C LEU A 611 8.98 -2.37 -9.36
N LEU A 612 10.01 -1.54 -9.13
CA LEU A 612 10.79 -1.60 -7.90
C LEU A 612 9.95 -1.26 -6.66
N VAL A 613 9.14 -0.21 -6.75
CA VAL A 613 8.23 0.23 -5.70
C VAL A 613 7.14 -0.81 -5.45
N ALA A 614 6.47 -1.31 -6.49
CA ALA A 614 5.35 -2.23 -6.32
C ALA A 614 5.79 -3.60 -5.81
N ASN A 615 6.95 -4.09 -6.25
CA ASN A 615 7.40 -5.47 -6.00
C ASN A 615 8.35 -5.55 -4.79
N PHE A 616 9.30 -4.63 -4.62
CA PHE A 616 10.34 -4.79 -3.61
C PHE A 616 10.13 -3.92 -2.38
N TYR A 617 9.47 -2.77 -2.49
CA TYR A 617 9.22 -1.93 -1.32
C TYR A 617 8.37 -2.64 -0.24
N PRO A 618 7.26 -3.36 -0.56
CA PRO A 618 6.53 -4.12 0.45
C PRO A 618 7.39 -5.17 1.18
N LEU A 619 8.35 -5.76 0.47
CA LEU A 619 9.26 -6.77 1.05
C LEU A 619 10.24 -6.13 2.05
N VAL A 620 10.78 -4.95 1.70
CA VAL A 620 11.70 -4.20 2.56
C VAL A 620 10.96 -3.57 3.75
N ASP A 621 9.72 -3.11 3.55
CA ASP A 621 8.85 -2.48 4.56
C ASP A 621 8.18 -3.50 5.50
N GLY A 622 8.93 -4.53 5.92
CA GLY A 622 8.50 -5.54 6.89
C GLY A 622 7.99 -6.87 6.30
N GLY A 623 7.75 -6.94 4.98
CA GLY A 623 7.25 -8.17 4.33
C GLY A 623 8.20 -9.37 4.45
N LEU A 624 9.51 -9.17 4.30
CA LEU A 624 10.51 -10.25 4.46
C LEU A 624 10.52 -10.83 5.89
N GLN A 625 10.38 -9.96 6.89
CA GLN A 625 10.35 -10.39 8.30
C GLN A 625 9.11 -11.25 8.57
N GLN A 626 7.94 -10.82 8.09
CA GLN A 626 6.71 -11.60 8.22
C GLN A 626 6.82 -12.96 7.52
N ILE A 627 7.37 -13.01 6.30
CA ILE A 627 7.59 -14.26 5.57
C ILE A 627 8.54 -15.19 6.35
N CYS A 628 9.65 -14.67 6.86
CA CYS A 628 10.60 -15.45 7.67
C CYS A 628 9.96 -16.02 8.94
N GLN A 629 9.14 -15.24 9.64
CA GLN A 629 8.39 -15.68 10.82
C GLN A 629 7.41 -16.81 10.48
N VAL A 630 6.67 -16.67 9.37
CA VAL A 630 5.76 -17.72 8.89
C VAL A 630 6.52 -18.99 8.53
N ILE A 631 7.62 -18.89 7.78
CA ILE A 631 8.44 -20.04 7.39
C ILE A 631 9.04 -20.73 8.62
N ALA A 632 9.56 -19.97 9.59
CA ALA A 632 10.11 -20.51 10.83
C ALA A 632 9.03 -21.26 11.64
N ALA A 633 7.84 -20.70 11.77
CA ALA A 633 6.72 -21.34 12.48
C ALA A 633 6.22 -22.61 11.77
N VAL A 634 6.13 -22.60 10.43
CA VAL A 634 5.76 -23.78 9.64
C VAL A 634 6.81 -24.88 9.75
N ARG A 635 8.10 -24.53 9.70
CA ARG A 635 9.22 -25.49 9.90
C ARG A 635 9.19 -26.10 11.30
N LYS A 636 8.96 -25.29 12.34
CA LYS A 636 8.83 -25.77 13.74
C LYS A 636 7.67 -26.74 13.91
N THR A 637 6.55 -26.51 13.21
CA THR A 637 5.39 -27.43 13.23
C THR A 637 5.69 -28.75 12.50
N ARG A 638 6.46 -28.72 11.40
CA ARG A 638 6.83 -29.95 10.66
C ARG A 638 7.81 -30.83 11.43
N HIS A 639 8.73 -30.24 12.19
CA HIS A 639 9.65 -31.01 13.04
C HIS A 639 8.94 -31.68 14.22
N THR A 640 7.91 -31.03 14.79
CA THR A 640 7.10 -31.60 15.88
C THR A 640 6.08 -32.64 15.39
N ALA A 641 5.72 -32.64 14.10
CA ALA A 641 4.85 -33.68 13.52
C ALA A 641 5.61 -34.93 13.04
N GLY A 642 6.96 -34.92 13.08
CA GLY A 642 7.82 -36.04 12.74
C GLY A 642 8.20 -36.92 13.94
N ASP A 643 8.05 -36.40 15.16
CA ASP A 643 8.22 -37.13 16.42
C ASP A 643 6.84 -37.27 17.10
N GLU A 644 6.35 -38.51 17.03
CA GLU A 644 5.33 -39.13 17.87
C GLU A 644 3.84 -38.76 17.78
N SER A 645 3.08 -39.85 17.89
CA SER A 645 1.66 -40.01 18.12
C SER A 645 1.13 -39.21 19.32
N ALA A 646 0.01 -38.53 19.08
CA ALA A 646 -1.02 -38.15 20.04
C ALA A 646 -0.56 -37.51 21.38
N GLU A 647 -0.43 -36.19 21.40
CA GLU A 647 -0.92 -35.39 22.53
C GLU A 647 -1.43 -34.04 22.04
N VAL A 648 -2.67 -33.71 22.42
CA VAL A 648 -3.27 -32.40 22.18
C VAL A 648 -2.60 -31.44 23.16
N ILE A 649 -1.67 -30.62 22.67
CA ILE A 649 -1.09 -29.54 23.46
C ILE A 649 -2.10 -28.39 23.49
N GLU A 650 -2.87 -28.29 24.58
CA GLU A 650 -3.43 -27.02 25.02
C GLU A 650 -2.26 -26.08 25.32
N VAL A 651 -2.17 -25.00 24.55
CA VAL A 651 -1.19 -23.94 24.82
C VAL A 651 -1.75 -23.11 25.97
N ASP A 652 -1.17 -23.30 27.17
CA ASP A 652 -1.50 -22.55 28.37
C ASP A 652 -1.19 -21.06 28.17
N ALA A 653 -2.14 -20.21 28.54
CA ALA A 653 -2.17 -18.78 28.21
C ALA A 653 -1.10 -17.94 28.94
N LYS A 654 -0.22 -18.57 29.74
CA LYS A 654 0.86 -17.89 30.47
C LYS A 654 2.14 -17.71 29.67
N ASP A 655 2.43 -18.55 28.69
CA ASP A 655 3.65 -18.42 27.86
C ASP A 655 3.54 -17.36 26.75
N VAL A 656 2.35 -16.78 26.56
CA VAL A 656 2.10 -15.64 25.65
C VAL A 656 2.29 -14.29 26.38
N ALA A 657 2.42 -14.28 27.70
CA ALA A 657 2.46 -13.05 28.50
C ALA A 657 3.81 -12.32 28.52
N SER A 658 4.89 -12.86 27.93
CA SER A 658 6.21 -12.20 27.93
C SER A 658 6.50 -11.31 26.71
N ILE A 659 5.56 -11.17 25.76
CA ILE A 659 5.66 -10.18 24.67
C ILE A 659 4.73 -9.00 24.98
N GLY A 660 4.88 -8.44 26.17
CA GLY A 660 4.25 -7.18 26.53
C GLY A 660 4.99 -6.02 25.86
N HIS A 661 4.26 -5.13 25.19
CA HIS A 661 4.66 -3.73 25.07
C HIS A 661 4.63 -3.11 26.48
N GLY A 662 5.59 -3.50 27.33
CA GLY A 662 5.76 -2.92 28.65
C GLY A 662 6.27 -1.49 28.55
N VAL A 663 5.81 -0.62 29.45
CA VAL A 663 6.48 0.66 29.69
C VAL A 663 7.71 0.36 30.54
N ALA A 664 8.90 0.56 30.00
CA ALA A 664 10.13 0.42 30.77
C ALA A 664 10.18 1.54 31.84
N THR A 665 10.27 1.16 33.11
CA THR A 665 10.38 2.09 34.24
C THR A 665 11.75 1.95 34.90
N ASP A 666 12.29 3.03 35.45
CA ASP A 666 13.58 3.04 36.17
C ASP A 666 13.47 2.59 37.63
N THR A 667 12.41 1.84 37.95
CA THR A 667 12.24 1.21 39.26
C THR A 667 13.33 0.16 39.48
N LEU A 668 13.99 0.21 40.64
CA LEU A 668 15.06 -0.73 40.98
C LEU A 668 14.55 -2.19 40.96
N PRO A 669 15.32 -3.15 40.42
CA PRO A 669 14.98 -4.57 40.51
C PRO A 669 14.81 -5.01 41.97
N SER A 670 13.86 -5.89 42.27
CA SER A 670 13.65 -6.41 43.63
C SER A 670 14.87 -7.22 44.10
N ALA A 671 15.04 -7.38 45.41
CA ALA A 671 16.13 -8.18 45.96
C ALA A 671 16.11 -9.64 45.45
N GLU A 672 14.92 -10.23 45.29
CA GLU A 672 14.75 -11.56 44.67
C GLU A 672 15.23 -11.58 43.21
N THR A 673 14.85 -10.58 42.40
CA THR A 673 15.30 -10.50 41.01
C THR A 673 16.81 -10.35 40.93
N GLN A 674 17.42 -9.55 41.81
CA GLN A 674 18.89 -9.36 41.85
C GLN A 674 19.62 -10.65 42.24
N LEU A 675 19.10 -11.42 43.20
CA LEU A 675 19.64 -12.74 43.56
C LEU A 675 19.46 -13.75 42.41
N GLN A 676 18.31 -13.73 41.74
CA GLN A 676 18.01 -14.64 40.64
C GLN A 676 18.94 -14.43 39.44
N VAL A 677 19.19 -13.17 39.05
CA VAL A 677 20.02 -12.89 37.86
C VAL A 677 21.52 -13.09 38.13
N ALA A 678 21.96 -13.13 39.39
CA ALA A 678 23.37 -13.30 39.76
C ALA A 678 24.00 -14.56 39.17
N ASP A 679 23.22 -15.64 39.04
CA ASP A 679 23.65 -16.93 38.52
C ASP A 679 23.38 -17.10 37.01
N TYR A 680 22.84 -16.08 36.34
CA TYR A 680 22.54 -16.20 34.90
C TYR A 680 23.84 -16.24 34.08
N PRO A 681 23.93 -17.13 33.08
CA PRO A 681 25.15 -17.29 32.30
C PRO A 681 25.35 -16.13 31.33
N VAL A 682 26.57 -15.59 31.32
CA VAL A 682 27.08 -14.66 30.31
C VAL A 682 28.35 -15.22 29.70
N PHE A 683 28.64 -14.85 28.46
CA PHE A 683 29.82 -15.30 27.72
C PHE A 683 30.83 -14.18 27.61
N ASP A 684 32.10 -14.46 27.91
CA ASP A 684 33.21 -13.55 27.62
C ASP A 684 33.61 -13.59 26.13
N ARG A 685 34.65 -12.84 25.76
CA ARG A 685 35.12 -12.73 24.37
C ARG A 685 35.66 -14.07 23.82
N GLU A 686 36.16 -14.94 24.69
CA GLU A 686 36.63 -16.29 24.34
C GLU A 686 35.50 -17.32 24.26
N GLY A 687 34.28 -16.94 24.67
CA GLY A 687 33.10 -17.82 24.70
C GLY A 687 33.03 -18.69 25.95
N LYS A 688 33.79 -18.36 27.00
CA LYS A 688 33.69 -19.02 28.28
C LYS A 688 32.46 -18.50 29.03
N GLU A 689 31.68 -19.43 29.55
CA GLU A 689 30.51 -19.15 30.37
C GLU A 689 30.94 -18.74 31.78
N LEU A 690 30.38 -17.62 32.27
CA LEU A 690 30.61 -17.05 33.58
C LEU A 690 29.25 -16.67 34.19
N PRO A 691 29.04 -16.80 35.51
CA PRO A 691 27.85 -16.26 36.15
C PRO A 691 27.85 -14.73 36.04
N PHE A 692 26.68 -14.12 35.88
CA PHE A 692 26.55 -12.66 35.76
C PHE A 692 27.15 -11.91 36.97
N SER A 693 27.11 -12.52 38.16
CA SER A 693 27.77 -11.99 39.36
C SER A 693 29.28 -11.75 39.20
N ASP A 694 29.97 -12.55 38.38
CA ASP A 694 31.40 -12.35 38.10
C ASP A 694 31.66 -11.05 37.31
N VAL A 695 30.64 -10.48 36.63
CA VAL A 695 30.79 -9.21 35.90
C VAL A 695 30.96 -8.03 36.85
N TYR A 696 30.29 -8.06 38.02
CA TYR A 696 30.35 -6.98 39.01
C TYR A 696 31.05 -7.35 40.33
N ASN A 697 31.38 -8.62 40.57
CA ASN A 697 32.19 -9.07 41.72
C ASN A 697 33.53 -9.70 41.32
N GLY A 698 33.78 -9.94 40.02
CA GLY A 698 35.00 -10.59 39.54
C GLY A 698 36.24 -9.70 39.51
N ARG A 699 37.34 -10.22 38.99
CA ARG A 699 38.69 -9.62 39.05
C ARG A 699 38.82 -8.21 38.44
N ASN A 700 37.91 -7.83 37.54
CA ASN A 700 37.89 -6.52 36.87
C ASN A 700 36.89 -5.54 37.50
N ALA A 701 36.20 -5.93 38.57
CA ALA A 701 35.22 -5.10 39.25
C ALA A 701 35.85 -4.33 40.42
N THR A 702 35.59 -3.03 40.48
CA THR A 702 35.94 -2.17 41.62
C THR A 702 34.73 -2.01 42.54
N ASP A 703 34.84 -1.26 43.64
CA ASP A 703 33.74 -1.07 44.61
C ASP A 703 32.37 -0.81 43.95
N ARG A 704 32.33 0.06 42.94
CA ARG A 704 31.14 0.28 42.10
C ARG A 704 31.34 -0.30 40.71
N THR A 705 30.30 -0.86 40.10
CA THR A 705 30.33 -1.32 38.71
C THR A 705 29.10 -0.85 37.94
N LEU A 706 29.30 -0.11 36.87
CA LEU A 706 28.25 0.24 35.90
C LEU A 706 28.22 -0.78 34.78
N ILE A 707 27.08 -1.42 34.58
CA ILE A 707 26.85 -2.37 33.49
C ILE A 707 25.96 -1.70 32.44
N VAL A 708 26.46 -1.60 31.21
CA VAL A 708 25.75 -1.03 30.06
C VAL A 708 25.27 -2.16 29.15
N PHE A 709 23.95 -2.29 29.02
CA PHE A 709 23.31 -3.24 28.11
C PHE A 709 23.06 -2.59 26.75
N VAL A 710 23.74 -3.08 25.71
CA VAL A 710 23.51 -2.61 24.35
C VAL A 710 22.38 -3.39 23.67
N ARG A 711 21.63 -2.72 22.80
CA ARG A 711 20.47 -3.31 22.11
C ARG A 711 20.82 -4.56 21.28
N HIS A 712 21.83 -4.46 20.42
CA HIS A 712 22.37 -5.54 19.60
C HIS A 712 23.71 -5.12 18.99
N PHE A 713 24.57 -6.06 18.60
CA PHE A 713 25.95 -5.76 18.15
C PHE A 713 26.06 -5.04 16.78
N PHE A 714 24.95 -4.81 16.08
CA PHE A 714 24.92 -3.97 14.85
C PHE A 714 24.12 -2.68 15.05
N CYS A 715 23.85 -2.30 16.30
CA CYS A 715 23.06 -1.12 16.60
C CYS A 715 23.94 0.14 16.50
N SER A 716 23.82 0.89 15.40
CA SER A 716 24.65 2.07 15.18
C SER A 716 24.44 3.18 16.23
N SER A 717 23.25 3.27 16.84
CA SER A 717 23.02 4.22 17.94
C SER A 717 23.74 3.80 19.23
N CYS A 718 23.74 2.50 19.58
CA CYS A 718 24.52 2.00 20.71
C CYS A 718 26.04 2.11 20.47
N GLN A 719 26.47 2.03 19.20
CA GLN A 719 27.88 2.23 18.86
C GLN A 719 28.32 3.68 19.08
N GLU A 720 27.55 4.65 18.60
CA GLU A 720 27.84 6.07 18.86
C GLU A 720 27.76 6.39 20.35
N TYR A 721 26.79 5.81 21.05
CA TYR A 721 26.68 5.95 22.49
C TYR A 721 27.95 5.45 23.22
N LEU A 722 28.41 4.24 22.92
CA LEU A 722 29.63 3.69 23.53
C LEU A 722 30.89 4.46 23.14
N GLU A 723 30.99 4.95 21.90
CA GLU A 723 32.11 5.79 21.46
C GLU A 723 32.16 7.10 22.26
N ARG A 724 31.01 7.75 22.48
CA ARG A 724 30.90 8.99 23.27
C ARG A 724 31.14 8.75 24.76
N LEU A 725 30.60 7.66 25.30
CA LEU A 725 30.79 7.27 26.68
C LEU A 725 32.27 7.01 26.96
N SER A 726 32.94 6.22 26.11
CA SER A 726 34.36 5.87 26.25
C SER A 726 35.29 7.08 26.09
N ALA A 727 34.92 8.06 25.25
CA ALA A 727 35.67 9.31 25.09
C ALA A 727 35.52 10.24 26.30
N THR A 728 34.39 10.20 27.01
CA THR A 728 34.09 11.12 28.13
C THR A 728 34.48 10.53 29.48
N ILE A 729 34.19 9.24 29.68
CA ILE A 729 34.44 8.48 30.90
C ILE A 729 35.58 7.52 30.61
N THR A 730 36.81 7.98 30.80
CA THR A 730 37.99 7.15 30.54
C THR A 730 38.36 6.32 31.77
N PRO A 731 39.05 5.17 31.62
CA PRO A 731 39.57 4.41 32.76
C PRO A 731 40.41 5.26 33.74
N ASN A 732 41.15 6.25 33.23
CA ASN A 732 41.93 7.19 34.04
C ASN A 732 41.04 8.15 34.86
N LEU A 733 39.91 8.58 34.32
CA LEU A 733 38.96 9.42 35.04
C LEU A 733 38.24 8.63 36.14
N LEU A 734 37.92 7.37 35.85
CA LEU A 734 37.29 6.46 36.80
C LEU A 734 38.21 6.09 37.98
N SER A 735 39.53 5.96 37.73
CA SER A 735 40.52 5.71 38.79
C SER A 735 40.79 6.92 39.69
N GLN A 736 40.45 8.13 39.23
CA GLN A 736 40.53 9.38 40.00
C GLN A 736 39.23 9.74 40.73
N SER A 737 38.17 8.94 40.57
CA SER A 737 36.89 9.13 41.25
C SER A 737 37.02 8.87 42.76
N PRO A 738 36.32 9.64 43.63
CA PRO A 738 36.32 9.40 45.08
C PRO A 738 35.77 8.02 45.48
N THR A 739 35.05 7.33 44.58
CA THR A 739 34.67 5.91 44.72
C THR A 739 35.14 5.12 43.50
N SER A 740 35.92 4.07 43.72
CA SER A 740 36.51 3.26 42.66
C SER A 740 35.40 2.61 41.82
N THR A 741 35.32 2.98 40.53
CA THR A 741 34.20 2.61 39.64
C THR A 741 34.70 1.96 38.36
N SER A 742 34.11 0.81 38.00
CA SER A 742 34.41 0.08 36.76
C SER A 742 33.19 0.09 35.85
N VAL A 743 33.42 -0.08 34.54
CA VAL A 743 32.35 -0.16 33.53
C VAL A 743 32.49 -1.48 32.78
N ALA A 744 31.37 -2.16 32.54
CA ALA A 744 31.28 -3.34 31.70
C ALA A 744 30.14 -3.21 30.71
N VAL A 745 30.24 -3.85 29.54
CA VAL A 745 29.22 -3.82 28.50
C VAL A 745 28.67 -5.22 28.27
N ILE A 746 27.35 -5.38 28.15
CA ILE A 746 26.70 -6.64 27.81
C ILE A 746 25.88 -6.45 26.54
N GLY A 747 26.05 -7.31 25.54
CA GLY A 747 25.20 -7.35 24.34
C GLY A 747 24.39 -8.64 24.25
N CYS A 748 23.26 -8.63 23.54
CA CYS A 748 22.43 -9.81 23.34
C CYS A 748 22.73 -10.60 22.04
N GLY A 749 23.83 -10.27 21.36
CA GLY A 749 24.31 -11.01 20.20
C GLY A 749 25.30 -12.11 20.60
N ASP A 750 25.67 -12.97 19.67
CA ASP A 750 26.65 -14.05 19.84
C ASP A 750 28.05 -13.49 20.23
N TYR A 751 28.71 -14.13 21.20
CA TYR A 751 29.99 -13.67 21.76
C TYR A 751 31.09 -13.46 20.71
N ARG A 752 31.04 -14.19 19.59
CA ARG A 752 32.00 -14.05 18.47
C ARG A 752 31.96 -12.68 17.78
N LEU A 753 30.94 -11.86 18.08
CA LEU A 753 30.82 -10.50 17.58
C LEU A 753 31.44 -9.46 18.53
N ILE A 754 31.88 -9.85 19.73
CA ILE A 754 32.45 -8.93 20.73
C ILE A 754 33.69 -8.22 20.18
N ASP A 755 34.66 -8.94 19.60
CA ASP A 755 35.88 -8.33 19.07
C ASP A 755 35.60 -7.31 17.97
N PHE A 756 34.70 -7.67 17.05
CA PHE A 756 34.25 -6.76 16.00
C PHE A 756 33.59 -5.51 16.59
N TYR A 757 32.71 -5.68 17.57
CA TYR A 757 31.98 -4.59 18.18
C TYR A 757 32.88 -3.66 19.01
N ALA A 758 33.84 -4.22 19.75
CA ALA A 758 34.86 -3.48 20.48
C ALA A 758 35.75 -2.66 19.54
N GLU A 759 36.18 -3.24 18.42
CA GLU A 759 36.97 -2.54 17.39
C GLU A 759 36.19 -1.38 16.75
N GLN A 760 34.91 -1.60 16.41
CA GLN A 760 34.07 -0.56 15.81
C GLN A 760 33.77 0.60 16.78
N THR A 761 33.59 0.32 18.07
CA THR A 761 33.24 1.33 19.08
C THR A 761 34.44 1.98 19.76
N ARG A 762 35.64 1.42 19.59
CA ARG A 762 36.86 1.79 20.32
C ARG A 762 36.67 1.79 21.85
N CYS A 763 35.77 0.96 22.33
CA CYS A 763 35.41 0.89 23.74
C CYS A 763 36.51 0.13 24.52
N PRO A 764 37.12 0.73 25.57
CA PRO A 764 38.18 0.10 26.35
C PRO A 764 37.65 -0.85 27.43
N PHE A 765 36.33 -0.90 27.63
CA PHE A 765 35.70 -1.64 28.72
C PHE A 765 35.51 -3.13 28.39
N PRO A 766 35.56 -4.03 29.39
CA PRO A 766 35.24 -5.44 29.20
C PRO A 766 33.82 -5.61 28.65
N MET A 767 33.68 -6.49 27.65
CA MET A 767 32.41 -6.81 27.00
C MET A 767 32.05 -8.28 27.20
N TYR A 768 30.77 -8.53 27.40
CA TYR A 768 30.18 -9.85 27.55
C TYR A 768 28.93 -9.98 26.67
N SER A 769 28.43 -11.21 26.55
CA SER A 769 27.30 -11.57 25.71
C SER A 769 26.28 -12.39 26.48
N ASP A 770 24.99 -12.05 26.38
CA ASP A 770 23.86 -12.91 26.74
C ASP A 770 22.99 -13.17 25.49
N PRO A 771 23.32 -14.18 24.68
CA PRO A 771 22.53 -14.53 23.50
C PRO A 771 21.12 -15.03 23.83
N THR A 772 20.90 -15.50 25.07
CA THR A 772 19.61 -16.06 25.52
C THR A 772 18.60 -14.99 25.89
N ARG A 773 19.09 -13.78 26.23
CA ARG A 773 18.32 -12.61 26.69
C ARG A 773 17.62 -12.80 28.02
N LYS A 774 17.91 -13.89 28.75
CA LYS A 774 17.33 -14.12 30.08
C LYS A 774 17.64 -12.96 31.02
N LEU A 775 18.83 -12.37 30.91
CA LEU A 775 19.24 -11.23 31.72
C LEU A 775 18.49 -9.95 31.33
N TYR A 776 18.23 -9.77 30.03
CA TYR A 776 17.45 -8.65 29.51
C TYR A 776 16.00 -8.70 30.00
N ASP A 777 15.39 -9.87 29.89
CA ASP A 777 14.00 -10.10 30.29
C ASP A 777 13.82 -9.97 31.82
N ALA A 778 14.70 -10.60 32.62
CA ALA A 778 14.63 -10.57 34.07
C ALA A 778 14.91 -9.18 34.65
N LEU A 779 15.79 -8.40 34.03
CA LEU A 779 16.03 -7.01 34.42
C LEU A 779 14.96 -6.05 33.89
N GLY A 780 13.95 -6.51 33.15
CA GLY A 780 12.80 -5.69 32.73
C GLY A 780 13.07 -4.78 31.53
N MET A 781 14.07 -5.08 30.70
CA MET A 781 14.29 -4.40 29.43
C MET A 781 13.25 -4.84 28.40
N ILE A 782 12.73 -3.88 27.62
CA ILE A 782 11.57 -4.11 26.75
C ILE A 782 11.97 -4.41 25.30
N ASN A 783 11.00 -4.85 24.50
CA ASN A 783 11.12 -4.88 23.05
C ASN A 783 10.38 -3.68 22.45
N THR A 784 11.08 -2.81 21.73
CA THR A 784 10.55 -1.58 21.13
C THR A 784 11.10 -1.34 19.74
N TRP A 785 10.22 -0.86 18.85
CA TRP A 785 10.55 -0.32 17.53
C TRP A 785 10.41 1.21 17.49
N ASP A 786 9.97 1.82 18.59
CA ASP A 786 9.96 3.27 18.69
C ASP A 786 11.40 3.74 18.66
N VAL A 787 11.70 4.74 17.84
CA VAL A 787 13.04 5.31 17.72
C VAL A 787 13.28 6.36 18.80
N GLY A 788 12.23 7.06 19.25
CA GLY A 788 12.35 8.17 20.19
C GLY A 788 12.86 9.46 19.55
N GLN A 789 13.08 10.48 20.39
CA GLN A 789 13.71 11.73 19.98
C GLN A 789 15.22 11.56 19.88
N GLN A 790 15.87 12.26 18.95
CA GLN A 790 17.32 12.18 18.77
C GLN A 790 18.05 12.75 20.00
N PRO A 791 18.81 11.94 20.74
CA PRO A 791 19.59 12.37 21.89
C PRO A 791 20.88 13.08 21.45
N GLU A 792 21.50 13.85 22.35
CA GLU A 792 22.65 14.71 22.05
C GLU A 792 23.89 13.92 21.63
N TYR A 793 24.02 12.66 22.09
CA TYR A 793 25.14 11.80 21.74
C TYR A 793 25.11 11.26 20.30
N ILE A 794 23.96 11.32 19.60
CA ILE A 794 23.84 10.88 18.19
C ILE A 794 24.09 12.06 17.25
N SER A 795 25.18 11.99 16.48
CA SER A 795 25.55 13.05 15.53
C SER A 795 25.20 12.75 14.07
N LYS A 796 24.77 11.51 13.74
CA LYS A 796 24.42 11.10 12.38
C LYS A 796 22.91 11.09 12.12
N SER A 797 22.51 11.21 10.85
CA SER A 797 21.11 11.14 10.42
C SER A 797 20.58 9.70 10.37
N VAL A 798 19.27 9.52 10.61
CA VAL A 798 18.58 8.21 10.65
C VAL A 798 18.87 7.31 9.44
N PRO A 799 18.81 7.79 8.18
CA PRO A 799 19.06 6.93 7.03
C PRO A 799 20.50 6.44 6.96
N ARG A 800 21.46 7.28 7.40
CA ARG A 800 22.87 6.93 7.42
C ARG A 800 23.17 5.85 8.46
N LEU A 801 22.57 5.96 9.65
CA LEU A 801 22.68 4.95 10.70
C LEU A 801 22.12 3.59 10.27
N ALA A 802 20.97 3.58 9.57
CA ALA A 802 20.39 2.35 9.05
C ALA A 802 21.27 1.67 7.98
N ILE A 803 21.87 2.45 7.07
CA ILE A 803 22.78 1.95 6.04
C ILE A 803 24.07 1.38 6.66
N GLU A 804 24.62 2.05 7.69
CA GLU A 804 25.83 1.58 8.39
C GLU A 804 25.58 0.23 9.09
N GLY A 805 24.45 0.05 9.78
CA GLY A 805 24.06 -1.23 10.37
C GLY A 805 23.90 -2.36 9.33
N MET A 806 23.32 -2.06 8.16
CA MET A 806 23.23 -3.01 7.06
C MET A 806 24.61 -3.38 6.48
N TRP A 807 25.50 -2.39 6.35
CA TRP A 807 26.87 -2.60 5.87
C TRP A 807 27.69 -3.48 6.83
N GLN A 808 27.50 -3.32 8.14
CA GLN A 808 28.14 -4.17 9.15
C GLN A 808 27.63 -5.62 9.08
N ALA A 809 26.33 -5.81 8.88
CA ALA A 809 25.74 -7.14 8.67
C ALA A 809 26.32 -7.83 7.41
N LEU A 810 26.53 -7.07 6.33
CA LEU A 810 27.19 -7.54 5.10
C LEU A 810 28.66 -7.92 5.32
N LYS A 811 29.43 -7.15 6.10
CA LYS A 811 30.83 -7.49 6.42
C LYS A 811 30.99 -8.82 7.15
N GLN A 812 29.97 -9.25 7.90
CA GLN A 812 29.97 -10.52 8.63
C GLN A 812 29.44 -11.72 7.82
N LEU A 813 29.05 -11.49 6.56
CA LEU A 813 28.56 -12.53 5.65
C LEU A 813 29.58 -13.69 5.44
N PRO A 814 30.89 -13.43 5.24
CA PRO A 814 31.87 -14.51 5.06
C PRO A 814 32.09 -15.36 6.32
N LYS A 815 31.78 -14.81 7.50
CA LYS A 815 31.95 -15.47 8.80
C LYS A 815 30.66 -16.17 9.29
N GLY A 816 29.54 -16.06 8.55
CA GLY A 816 28.26 -16.65 8.92
C GLY A 816 27.57 -16.02 10.14
N LEU A 817 28.00 -14.82 10.57
CA LEU A 817 27.51 -14.15 11.78
C LEU A 817 26.49 -13.04 11.51
N THR A 818 26.07 -12.86 10.25
CA THR A 818 25.16 -11.78 9.79
C THR A 818 23.83 -11.70 10.56
N PHE A 819 23.30 -12.82 11.05
CA PHE A 819 22.02 -12.86 11.78
C PHE A 819 22.18 -13.19 13.27
N LYS A 820 23.40 -13.06 13.80
CA LYS A 820 23.77 -13.45 15.17
C LYS A 820 24.00 -12.27 16.09
N ASN A 821 23.63 -11.05 15.69
CA ASN A 821 23.88 -9.81 16.42
C ASN A 821 22.90 -9.51 17.56
N GLY A 822 21.80 -10.26 17.66
CA GLY A 822 20.70 -9.99 18.58
C GLY A 822 19.46 -9.38 17.90
N PRO A 823 18.26 -9.52 18.50
CA PRO A 823 17.01 -9.03 17.92
C PRO A 823 17.00 -7.49 17.78
N PRO A 824 16.66 -6.93 16.60
CA PRO A 824 16.69 -5.48 16.37
C PRO A 824 15.71 -4.66 17.21
N GLN A 825 14.70 -5.30 17.80
CA GLN A 825 13.72 -4.66 18.68
C GLN A 825 14.14 -4.62 20.15
N GLN A 826 15.21 -5.32 20.55
CA GLN A 826 15.64 -5.35 21.95
C GLN A 826 16.03 -3.94 22.39
N ALA A 827 15.48 -3.46 23.50
CA ALA A 827 15.94 -2.27 24.18
C ALA A 827 17.06 -2.65 25.17
N GLY A 828 18.00 -1.73 25.37
CA GLY A 828 19.10 -1.85 26.34
C GLY A 828 18.82 -1.06 27.62
N GLY A 829 19.87 -0.71 28.33
CA GLY A 829 19.79 0.08 29.56
C GLY A 829 21.12 0.13 30.32
N GLU A 830 21.12 0.75 31.49
CA GLU A 830 22.26 0.87 32.38
C GLU A 830 21.90 0.48 33.82
N PHE A 831 22.79 -0.21 34.52
CA PHE A 831 22.58 -0.63 35.92
C PHE A 831 23.86 -0.42 36.72
N LEU A 832 23.76 0.29 37.86
CA LEU A 832 24.88 0.57 38.76
C LEU A 832 24.79 -0.32 39.99
N PHE A 833 25.85 -1.10 40.23
CA PHE A 833 26.01 -1.98 41.38
C PHE A 833 26.96 -1.37 42.42
N GLU A 834 26.55 -1.32 43.69
CA GLU A 834 27.30 -0.73 44.80
C GLU A 834 27.22 -1.59 46.08
N PRO A 835 28.21 -1.51 46.99
CA PRO A 835 28.20 -2.28 48.23
C PRO A 835 27.20 -1.71 49.24
N THR A 836 26.31 -2.55 49.77
CA THR A 836 25.30 -2.15 50.76
C THR A 836 25.48 -2.88 52.08
N GLY A 837 26.58 -2.63 52.80
CA GLY A 837 26.77 -3.00 54.22
C GLY A 837 26.88 -4.50 54.59
N GLU A 838 26.29 -5.41 53.81
CA GLU A 838 26.27 -6.87 54.00
C GLU A 838 26.76 -7.55 52.72
N VAL A 839 28.08 -7.74 52.62
CA VAL A 839 28.89 -8.63 51.75
C VAL A 839 28.65 -8.65 50.21
N ASP A 840 27.47 -8.32 49.68
CA ASP A 840 27.16 -8.33 48.24
C ASP A 840 26.81 -6.94 47.68
N LYS A 841 27.23 -6.68 46.43
CA LYS A 841 26.83 -5.48 45.68
C LYS A 841 25.39 -5.61 45.19
N ARG A 842 24.64 -4.51 45.27
CA ARG A 842 23.25 -4.41 44.82
C ARG A 842 23.05 -3.26 43.85
N VAL A 843 22.00 -3.35 43.03
CA VAL A 843 21.60 -2.27 42.12
C VAL A 843 21.03 -1.11 42.93
N THR A 844 21.72 0.03 42.91
CA THR A 844 21.30 1.27 43.58
C THR A 844 20.77 2.31 42.61
N TRP A 845 21.07 2.16 41.31
CA TRP A 845 20.54 2.98 40.23
C TRP A 845 20.39 2.16 38.96
N CYS A 846 19.33 2.41 38.19
CA CYS A 846 19.18 1.83 36.86
C CYS A 846 18.43 2.77 35.92
N HIS A 847 18.72 2.63 34.63
CA HIS A 847 17.95 3.22 33.56
C HIS A 847 17.62 2.17 32.51
N ARG A 848 16.38 2.17 32.01
CA ARG A 848 15.94 1.27 30.95
C ARG A 848 15.49 2.08 29.75
N MET A 849 16.00 1.69 28.58
CA MET A 849 15.62 2.32 27.32
C MET A 849 14.12 2.14 27.05
N GLN A 850 13.39 3.24 26.93
CA GLN A 850 11.96 3.24 26.56
C GLN A 850 11.74 3.18 25.03
N ASN A 851 12.77 3.53 24.26
CA ASN A 851 12.81 3.54 22.80
C ASN A 851 14.23 3.19 22.32
N SER A 852 14.43 3.06 21.01
CA SER A 852 15.67 2.57 20.39
C SER A 852 16.88 3.50 20.58
N TRP A 853 16.65 4.75 20.98
CA TRP A 853 17.68 5.75 21.31
C TRP A 853 17.65 6.16 22.79
N GLY A 854 16.89 5.46 23.62
CA GLY A 854 16.65 5.87 25.00
C GLY A 854 17.77 5.51 25.97
N HIS A 855 19.05 5.51 25.57
CA HIS A 855 20.15 5.41 26.54
C HIS A 855 20.23 6.71 27.35
N THR A 856 20.72 6.63 28.60
CA THR A 856 20.89 7.81 29.44
C THR A 856 21.89 8.80 28.80
N GLU A 857 21.58 10.10 28.79
CA GLU A 857 22.50 11.12 28.27
C GLU A 857 23.85 11.11 29.00
N ILE A 858 24.96 11.26 28.25
CA ILE A 858 26.33 11.16 28.78
C ILE A 858 26.59 12.09 29.98
N PRO A 859 26.14 13.36 30.00
CA PRO A 859 26.29 14.23 31.17
C PRO A 859 25.58 13.70 32.42
N SER A 860 24.43 13.04 32.26
CA SER A 860 23.67 12.46 33.37
C SER A 860 24.40 11.24 33.94
N ILE A 861 24.99 10.39 33.10
CA ILE A 861 25.85 9.29 33.58
C ILE A 861 27.09 9.81 34.30
N SER A 862 27.75 10.85 33.76
CA SER A 862 28.91 11.46 34.42
C SER A 862 28.56 11.97 35.83
N ARG A 863 27.37 12.55 36.02
CA ARG A 863 26.85 12.92 37.34
C ARG A 863 26.62 11.72 38.25
N VAL A 864 26.03 10.63 37.75
CA VAL A 864 25.80 9.40 38.52
C VAL A 864 27.12 8.75 38.97
N LEU A 865 28.15 8.77 38.13
CA LEU A 865 29.43 8.12 38.44
C LEU A 865 30.38 9.02 39.27
N ILE A 866 30.45 10.33 38.98
CA ILE A 866 31.52 11.23 39.46
C ILE A 866 30.97 12.41 40.29
N GLY A 867 29.65 12.64 40.31
CA GLY A 867 29.03 13.71 41.11
C GLY A 867 29.27 15.14 40.60
N ARG A 868 29.71 15.34 39.33
CA ARG A 868 29.92 16.65 38.70
C ARG A 868 29.36 16.69 37.27
N ASP A 869 28.97 17.86 36.78
CA ASP A 869 28.50 18.06 35.39
C ASP A 869 29.65 17.96 34.38
N ALA A 870 29.43 17.23 33.27
CA ALA A 870 30.43 16.94 32.23
C ALA A 870 31.07 18.18 31.58
N ALA A 871 30.42 19.35 31.66
CA ALA A 871 30.96 20.62 31.17
C ALA A 871 32.17 21.15 31.98
N GLN A 872 32.36 20.70 33.23
CA GLN A 872 33.54 21.07 34.04
C GLN A 872 34.74 20.14 33.81
N THR A 873 34.52 18.91 33.37
CA THR A 873 35.60 17.92 33.14
C THR A 873 36.40 18.20 31.87
N ALA A 874 35.77 18.78 30.84
CA ALA A 874 36.45 19.16 29.58
C ALA A 874 37.43 20.34 29.73
N ARG A 875 37.35 21.13 30.80
CA ARG A 875 38.25 22.28 31.04
C ARG A 875 39.55 21.92 31.77
N VAL A 876 39.69 20.72 32.33
CA VAL A 876 40.89 20.30 33.07
C VAL A 876 41.90 19.58 32.16
N VAL A 877 41.47 19.06 30.99
CA VAL A 877 42.34 18.33 30.04
C VAL A 877 42.99 19.27 29.00
N GLY A 878 42.57 20.54 28.92
CA GLY A 878 43.02 21.51 27.91
C GLY A 878 44.02 22.57 28.39
N GLY A 879 44.68 22.38 29.52
CA GLY A 879 45.57 23.39 30.08
C GLY A 879 46.81 22.79 30.75
N GLU A 880 47.79 22.39 29.94
CA GLU A 880 49.23 22.43 30.26
C GLU A 880 50.04 22.03 29.01
N ALA A 881 50.33 23.03 28.18
CA ALA A 881 51.50 23.10 27.31
C ALA A 881 51.71 24.58 26.97
N GLY A 882 52.45 25.26 27.83
CA GLY A 882 53.28 26.40 27.43
C GLY A 882 54.58 25.89 26.83
#